data_AF-A0A0D1JF63-F1
#
_entry.id   AF-A0A0D1JF63-F1
#
_cell.length_a   1.000
_cell.length_b   1.000
_cell.length_c   1.000
_cell.angle_alpha   90.00
_cell.angle_beta   90.00
_cell.angle_gamma   90.00
#
_symmetry.space_group_name_H-M   'P 1'
#
loop_
_entity.id
_entity.type
_entity.pdbx_description
1 polymer ?
#
loop_
_entity_poly.entity_id
_entity_poly.type
_entity_poly.pdbx_seq_one_letter_code
_entity_poly.pdbx_strand_id
1 'polypeptide(L)'
;MVDEMVLITQQWLNDTYSGKHGYNPVEESGKTGWDTIYGLTRALQIELGISEPADNFGPTTQRLFKPLKRQAPDSKPSNMNFILQGALWCKGFNPGGFTGVFYEKTENAVKEFQKAAGLTTQDGIVTTLIMKALLDMSAFKLVSGGNSRIRQIQQNLNRDYNDYIGLMPCDGLYGRDTNKALIYALQKEEGMSTSVANGFFGNGTTSLCPTLTPGDSRTGFVLIVQYALYCNGKSFDPGEFDGKYGVGVVSAVKAFQEFMCLPQTGYADMPTIKALLSSSGDTTRTASACDTATIITAEKAQTLRNNGYKTVGRYLTGNVRTSSGLTSKALTSKELAVILDAGLKVFPIYQDGGYESSYFVKDQGTRDAYSAASAARRLGFPSGTTIYFAVDFDAYDYEVTDKIIPYFQEIKSAFTKMQTFSTAPKYEIGVYGPRNICIRTSEAGLTKYSFVANMSTGFSGNLGYPMPNNWAFDQFYEGTIGSGSGSIGIDKDGFSGRDSGASNVNPPSDPVYDARLRTLTDILSTIPALENLTSLANAMFEFDTTETIFTSPELDIILSTSLLASIPSEGSPNTITITNGKPGAYITGLLGDTQTSLTASQIDSYQNLLNSLSLSVRNGYLEVYVNPTAESLNIQIKIYTPDIPVGDNVTTGLTTTITFKIKTYKGVPVTSPESELALDWPSYDQYLFPVVGVAALLLIGNMGSDLTNNKGVKVATALSAMLLAIFAYYTS
;
A
#
# COMPACT_ATOMS: atom_id res chain seq x y z
N MET A 1 14.91 -19.05 16.41
CA MET A 1 15.36 -20.00 17.45
C MET A 1 15.11 -21.40 16.93
N VAL A 2 16.03 -22.33 17.14
CA VAL A 2 15.91 -23.75 16.72
C VAL A 2 15.06 -24.47 17.77
N ASP A 3 14.04 -25.21 17.32
CA ASP A 3 13.32 -26.17 18.15
C ASP A 3 13.97 -27.55 17.95
N GLU A 4 14.59 -28.08 19.01
CA GLU A 4 15.31 -29.36 18.98
C GLU A 4 14.39 -30.54 18.61
N MET A 5 13.13 -30.51 19.01
CA MET A 5 12.19 -31.59 18.71
C MET A 5 11.69 -31.55 17.26
N VAL A 6 11.57 -30.34 16.70
CA VAL A 6 11.33 -30.18 15.26
C VAL A 6 12.55 -30.64 14.45
N LEU A 7 13.77 -30.33 14.89
CA LEU A 7 15.00 -30.79 14.24
C LEU A 7 15.08 -32.33 14.23
N ILE A 8 14.84 -32.97 15.38
CA ILE A 8 14.78 -34.44 15.49
C ILE A 8 13.72 -35.03 14.55
N THR A 9 12.57 -34.35 14.42
CA THR A 9 11.52 -34.78 13.48
C THR A 9 11.99 -34.72 12.03
N GLN A 10 12.66 -33.62 11.63
CA GLN A 10 13.19 -33.43 10.28
C GLN A 10 14.26 -34.47 9.93
N GLN A 11 15.20 -34.71 10.85
CA GLN A 11 16.23 -35.74 10.73
C GLN A 11 15.61 -37.13 10.56
N TRP A 12 14.66 -37.49 11.43
CA TRP A 12 13.98 -38.77 11.34
C TRP A 12 13.22 -38.96 10.01
N LEU A 13 12.57 -37.91 9.50
CA LEU A 13 11.90 -37.95 8.20
C LEU A 13 12.89 -38.25 7.08
N ASN A 14 14.02 -37.54 7.04
CA ASN A 14 15.06 -37.75 6.04
C ASN A 14 15.68 -39.15 6.16
N ASP A 15 16.02 -39.60 7.36
CA ASP A 15 16.61 -40.91 7.59
C ASP A 15 15.66 -42.06 7.21
N THR A 16 14.36 -41.89 7.46
CA THR A 16 13.37 -42.96 7.30
C THR A 16 12.76 -43.05 5.89
N TYR A 17 12.68 -41.93 5.18
CA TYR A 17 11.95 -41.85 3.90
C TYR A 17 12.80 -41.42 2.70
N SER A 18 14.05 -40.97 2.89
CA SER A 18 14.92 -40.66 1.74
C SER A 18 15.05 -41.87 0.81
N GLY A 19 14.88 -41.62 -0.50
CA GLY A 19 14.88 -42.66 -1.52
C GLY A 19 13.57 -43.44 -1.68
N LYS A 20 12.55 -43.22 -0.83
CA LYS A 20 11.21 -43.76 -1.07
C LYS A 20 10.47 -42.93 -2.12
N HIS A 21 9.72 -43.61 -2.99
CA HIS A 21 8.94 -42.96 -4.04
C HIS A 21 7.98 -41.91 -3.46
N GLY A 22 8.01 -40.71 -4.03
CA GLY A 22 7.14 -39.60 -3.64
C GLY A 22 7.50 -38.90 -2.33
N TYR A 23 8.62 -39.21 -1.66
CA TYR A 23 9.14 -38.42 -0.55
C TYR A 23 10.15 -37.37 -1.03
N ASN A 24 10.06 -36.15 -0.50
CA ASN A 24 11.02 -35.07 -0.73
C ASN A 24 11.78 -34.79 0.57
N PRO A 25 13.13 -34.76 0.55
CA PRO A 25 13.92 -34.38 1.72
C PRO A 25 13.53 -33.00 2.26
N VAL A 26 13.53 -32.87 3.58
CA VAL A 26 13.21 -31.61 4.29
C VAL A 26 14.48 -30.97 4.84
N GLU A 27 14.53 -29.65 4.92
CA GLU A 27 15.65 -28.94 5.55
C GLU A 27 15.65 -29.18 7.06
N GLU A 28 16.78 -29.65 7.61
CA GLU A 28 17.00 -29.91 9.04
C GLU A 28 17.36 -28.62 9.79
N SER A 29 16.45 -27.64 9.78
CA SER A 29 16.66 -26.31 10.36
C SER A 29 16.17 -26.17 11.80
N GLY A 30 15.42 -27.16 12.31
CA GLY A 30 14.66 -27.09 13.56
C GLY A 30 13.59 -26.00 13.57
N LYS A 31 13.17 -25.52 12.40
CA LYS A 31 12.06 -24.59 12.25
C LYS A 31 10.87 -25.31 11.62
N THR A 32 9.68 -25.13 12.19
CA THR A 32 8.45 -25.57 11.52
C THR A 32 8.23 -24.73 10.26
N GLY A 33 7.86 -25.38 9.18
CA GLY A 33 7.54 -24.75 7.90
C GLY A 33 6.79 -25.72 6.98
N TRP A 34 6.38 -25.23 5.81
CA TRP A 34 5.65 -26.03 4.83
C TRP A 34 6.40 -27.31 4.45
N ASP A 35 7.70 -27.24 4.24
CA ASP A 35 8.51 -28.42 3.88
C ASP A 35 8.42 -29.53 4.93
N THR A 36 8.52 -29.18 6.22
CA THR A 36 8.36 -30.15 7.32
C THR A 36 6.96 -30.75 7.34
N ILE A 37 5.91 -29.94 7.15
CA ILE A 37 4.51 -30.41 7.13
C ILE A 37 4.25 -31.29 5.89
N TYR A 38 4.80 -30.95 4.74
CA TYR A 38 4.75 -31.75 3.52
C TYR A 38 5.48 -33.08 3.68
N GLY A 39 6.67 -33.06 4.31
CA GLY A 39 7.42 -34.26 4.67
C GLY A 39 6.62 -35.20 5.57
N LEU A 40 6.04 -34.68 6.66
CA LEU A 40 5.16 -35.45 7.55
C LEU A 40 3.91 -35.99 6.81
N THR A 41 3.32 -35.19 5.93
CA THR A 41 2.13 -35.57 5.15
C THR A 41 2.44 -36.68 4.15
N ARG A 42 3.55 -36.56 3.40
CA ARG A 42 3.99 -37.59 2.45
C ARG A 42 4.43 -38.86 3.17
N ALA A 43 5.13 -38.75 4.30
CA ALA A 43 5.46 -39.88 5.17
C ALA A 43 4.20 -40.64 5.59
N LEU A 44 3.16 -39.94 6.05
CA LEU A 44 1.87 -40.55 6.36
C LEU A 44 1.28 -41.30 5.17
N GLN A 45 1.28 -40.68 4.00
CA GLN A 45 0.69 -41.27 2.79
C GLN A 45 1.43 -42.53 2.34
N ILE A 46 2.76 -42.55 2.46
CA ILE A 46 3.60 -43.73 2.21
C ILE A 46 3.24 -44.86 3.17
N GLU A 47 3.12 -44.56 4.47
CA GLU A 47 2.72 -45.57 5.48
C GLU A 47 1.28 -46.08 5.28
N LEU A 48 0.42 -45.29 4.63
CA LEU A 48 -0.93 -45.70 4.22
C LEU A 48 -0.95 -46.48 2.89
N GLY A 49 0.20 -46.67 2.23
CA GLY A 49 0.31 -47.39 0.96
C GLY A 49 -0.24 -46.62 -0.24
N ILE A 50 -0.27 -45.29 -0.19
CA ILE A 50 -0.69 -44.45 -1.32
C ILE A 50 0.45 -44.42 -2.35
N SER A 51 0.14 -44.82 -3.59
CA SER A 51 1.15 -44.97 -4.65
C SER A 51 1.77 -43.65 -5.10
N GLU A 52 0.99 -42.56 -5.08
CA GLU A 52 1.44 -41.22 -5.47
C GLU A 52 1.20 -40.23 -4.33
N PRO A 53 2.16 -40.10 -3.38
CA PRO A 53 2.07 -39.12 -2.31
C PRO A 53 2.05 -37.67 -2.82
N ALA A 54 1.30 -36.81 -2.14
CA ALA A 54 1.13 -35.39 -2.44
C ALA A 54 1.29 -34.53 -1.18
N ASP A 55 1.53 -33.23 -1.39
CA ASP A 55 1.75 -32.22 -0.33
C ASP A 55 0.48 -31.85 0.46
N ASN A 56 -0.63 -32.56 0.25
CA ASN A 56 -1.91 -32.27 0.90
C ASN A 56 -2.59 -33.52 1.47
N PHE A 57 -3.28 -33.36 2.60
CA PHE A 57 -4.13 -34.40 3.20
C PHE A 57 -5.47 -34.51 2.44
N GLY A 58 -5.44 -35.19 1.29
CA GLY A 58 -6.58 -35.32 0.38
C GLY A 58 -7.60 -36.42 0.72
N PRO A 59 -8.64 -36.61 -0.12
CA PRO A 59 -9.72 -37.57 0.12
C PRO A 59 -9.26 -39.03 0.26
N THR A 60 -8.21 -39.44 -0.46
CA THR A 60 -7.64 -40.79 -0.34
C THR A 60 -7.00 -41.01 1.03
N THR A 61 -6.19 -40.05 1.51
CA THR A 61 -5.60 -40.07 2.85
C THR A 61 -6.68 -40.13 3.92
N GLN A 62 -7.75 -39.34 3.77
CA GLN A 62 -8.90 -39.35 4.71
C GLN A 62 -9.59 -40.71 4.79
N ARG A 63 -9.79 -41.37 3.65
CA ARG A 63 -10.43 -42.69 3.57
C ARG A 63 -9.57 -43.80 4.18
N LEU A 64 -8.25 -43.74 3.98
CA LEU A 64 -7.32 -44.79 4.40
C LEU A 64 -6.89 -44.65 5.86
N PHE A 65 -6.78 -43.43 6.38
CA PHE A 65 -6.34 -43.18 7.75
C PHE A 65 -7.24 -43.88 8.78
N LYS A 66 -6.61 -44.53 9.76
CA LYS A 66 -7.30 -45.18 10.89
C LYS A 66 -6.98 -44.41 12.17
N PRO A 67 -7.98 -44.13 13.03
CA PRO A 67 -7.75 -43.36 14.24
C PRO A 67 -6.66 -43.98 15.14
N LEU A 68 -5.81 -43.12 15.70
CA LEU A 68 -4.78 -43.52 16.65
C LEU A 68 -5.26 -43.27 18.08
N LYS A 69 -4.85 -44.14 18.99
CA LYS A 69 -5.16 -44.05 20.42
C LYS A 69 -3.99 -44.57 21.24
N ARG A 70 -4.03 -44.30 22.54
CA ARG A 70 -3.03 -44.81 23.48
C ARG A 70 -2.83 -46.33 23.31
N GLN A 71 -1.57 -46.71 23.16
CA GLN A 71 -1.12 -48.09 23.05
C GLN A 71 -0.97 -48.76 24.42
N ALA A 72 -0.88 -50.09 24.44
CA ALA A 72 -0.55 -50.84 25.66
C ALA A 72 0.93 -50.57 26.08
N PRO A 73 1.27 -50.68 27.38
CA PRO A 73 2.59 -50.30 27.92
C PRO A 73 3.84 -50.97 27.29
N ASP A 74 3.66 -52.07 26.56
CA ASP A 74 4.69 -52.89 25.92
C ASP A 74 4.65 -52.83 24.38
N SER A 75 3.87 -51.89 23.82
CA SER A 75 3.74 -51.73 22.38
C SER A 75 5.03 -51.24 21.73
N LYS A 76 5.34 -51.80 20.56
CA LYS A 76 6.52 -51.40 19.77
C LYS A 76 6.31 -50.03 19.11
N PRO A 77 7.39 -49.25 18.88
CA PRO A 77 7.34 -48.04 18.09
C PRO A 77 6.75 -48.26 16.69
N SER A 78 6.05 -47.27 16.16
CA SER A 78 5.56 -47.25 14.79
C SER A 78 5.83 -45.91 14.10
N ASN A 79 6.06 -45.94 12.79
CA ASN A 79 6.23 -44.73 11.97
C ASN A 79 5.01 -43.80 12.06
N MET A 80 3.82 -44.38 12.14
CA MET A 80 2.57 -43.64 12.30
C MET A 80 2.56 -42.75 13.56
N ASN A 81 3.10 -43.25 14.67
CA ASN A 81 3.20 -42.47 15.92
C ASN A 81 4.35 -41.48 15.90
N PHE A 82 5.46 -41.77 15.21
CA PHE A 82 6.52 -40.78 14.99
C PHE A 82 5.97 -39.58 14.20
N ILE A 83 5.19 -39.82 13.15
CA ILE A 83 4.52 -38.76 12.39
C ILE A 83 3.58 -37.96 13.30
N LEU A 84 2.76 -38.63 14.11
CA LEU A 84 1.88 -37.95 15.08
C LEU A 84 2.67 -37.08 16.06
N GLN A 85 3.71 -37.62 16.68
CA GLN A 85 4.53 -36.89 17.67
C GLN A 85 5.25 -35.71 17.01
N GLY A 86 5.78 -35.89 15.80
CA GLY A 86 6.41 -34.83 15.02
C GLY A 86 5.44 -33.72 14.64
N ALA A 87 4.22 -34.08 14.23
CA ALA A 87 3.17 -33.12 13.94
C ALA A 87 2.73 -32.35 15.19
N LEU A 88 2.62 -33.00 16.35
CA LEU A 88 2.33 -32.34 17.63
C LEU A 88 3.42 -31.33 18.00
N TRP A 89 4.70 -31.70 17.86
CA TRP A 89 5.82 -30.76 18.07
C TRP A 89 5.76 -29.57 17.12
N CYS A 90 5.53 -29.82 15.82
CA CYS A 90 5.39 -28.76 14.83
C CYS A 90 4.23 -27.80 15.17
N LYS A 91 3.16 -28.30 15.79
CA LYS A 91 2.01 -27.52 16.28
C LYS A 91 2.21 -26.91 17.68
N GLY A 92 3.35 -27.19 18.32
CA GLY A 92 3.69 -26.71 19.65
C GLY A 92 2.97 -27.40 20.80
N PHE A 93 2.44 -28.62 20.60
CA PHE A 93 1.90 -29.47 21.66
C PHE A 93 2.96 -30.49 22.06
N ASN A 94 3.18 -30.70 23.36
CA ASN A 94 4.30 -31.50 23.86
C ASN A 94 3.89 -32.96 24.10
N PRO A 95 4.18 -33.92 23.20
CA PRO A 95 3.88 -35.34 23.38
C PRO A 95 4.80 -36.05 24.39
N GLY A 96 5.72 -35.33 25.04
CA GLY A 96 6.70 -35.82 26.01
C GLY A 96 8.04 -36.21 25.40
N GLY A 97 8.04 -36.86 24.23
CA GLY A 97 9.24 -37.28 23.51
C GLY A 97 8.92 -37.69 22.08
N PHE A 98 9.93 -38.17 21.36
CA PHE A 98 9.82 -38.65 19.98
C PHE A 98 10.25 -40.12 19.95
N THR A 99 9.34 -40.99 20.38
CA THR A 99 9.63 -42.41 20.69
C THR A 99 8.94 -43.38 19.73
N GLY A 100 7.99 -42.90 18.92
CA GLY A 100 7.15 -43.73 18.08
C GLY A 100 6.13 -44.58 18.87
N VAL A 101 6.00 -44.37 20.18
CA VAL A 101 5.01 -45.05 21.01
C VAL A 101 4.01 -44.06 21.60
N PHE A 102 2.73 -44.34 21.39
CA PHE A 102 1.63 -43.49 21.85
C PHE A 102 1.28 -43.83 23.31
N TYR A 103 1.98 -43.19 24.25
CA TYR A 103 1.72 -43.30 25.69
C TYR A 103 0.95 -42.09 26.25
N GLU A 104 0.79 -42.05 27.58
CA GLU A 104 0.02 -41.03 28.33
C GLU A 104 0.39 -39.59 27.95
N LYS A 105 1.68 -39.26 27.81
CA LYS A 105 2.09 -37.88 27.43
C LYS A 105 1.63 -37.51 26.01
N THR A 106 1.67 -38.44 25.06
CA THR A 106 1.12 -38.22 23.71
C THR A 106 -0.41 -38.09 23.77
N GLU A 107 -1.08 -38.90 24.59
CA GLU A 107 -2.54 -38.79 24.82
C GLU A 107 -2.92 -37.42 25.38
N ASN A 108 -2.18 -36.94 26.37
CA ASN A 108 -2.40 -35.62 26.98
C ASN A 108 -2.15 -34.49 25.98
N ALA A 109 -1.12 -34.57 25.13
CA ALA A 109 -0.88 -33.59 24.06
C ALA A 109 -2.03 -33.57 23.04
N VAL A 110 -2.60 -34.73 22.71
CA VAL A 110 -3.79 -34.80 21.83
C VAL A 110 -5.01 -34.19 22.52
N LYS A 111 -5.22 -34.42 23.82
CA LYS A 111 -6.29 -33.77 24.60
C LYS A 111 -6.13 -32.26 24.64
N GLU A 112 -4.90 -31.78 24.82
CA GLU A 112 -4.58 -30.35 24.76
C GLU A 112 -4.90 -29.77 23.38
N PHE A 113 -4.56 -30.48 22.30
CA PHE A 113 -4.93 -30.08 20.94
C PHE A 113 -6.45 -30.05 20.76
N GLN A 114 -7.17 -31.11 21.15
CA GLN A 114 -8.63 -31.18 21.05
C GLN A 114 -9.29 -30.00 21.77
N LYS A 115 -8.84 -29.68 22.99
CA LYS A 115 -9.28 -28.52 23.76
C LYS A 115 -8.93 -27.20 23.05
N ALA A 116 -7.71 -27.09 22.52
CA ALA A 116 -7.25 -25.89 21.82
C ALA A 116 -8.06 -25.64 20.53
N ALA A 117 -8.42 -26.70 19.81
CA ALA A 117 -9.29 -26.67 18.64
C ALA A 117 -10.77 -26.42 18.95
N GLY A 118 -11.18 -26.45 20.22
CA GLY A 118 -12.56 -26.17 20.65
C GLY A 118 -13.47 -27.41 20.67
N LEU A 119 -12.93 -28.61 20.50
CA LEU A 119 -13.73 -29.83 20.45
C LEU A 119 -14.36 -30.17 21.82
N THR A 120 -15.61 -30.61 21.78
CA THR A 120 -16.35 -31.10 22.97
C THR A 120 -15.73 -32.39 23.51
N THR A 121 -15.33 -33.30 22.62
CA THR A 121 -14.68 -34.57 22.99
C THR A 121 -13.17 -34.37 23.10
N GLN A 122 -12.64 -34.62 24.30
CA GLN A 122 -11.21 -34.49 24.64
C GLN A 122 -10.69 -35.83 25.19
N ASP A 123 -10.87 -36.89 24.39
CA ASP A 123 -10.59 -38.29 24.76
C ASP A 123 -9.16 -38.74 24.44
N GLY A 124 -8.36 -37.91 23.77
CA GLY A 124 -7.01 -38.25 23.32
C GLY A 124 -6.98 -39.18 22.10
N ILE A 125 -8.11 -39.40 21.42
CA ILE A 125 -8.16 -40.18 20.18
C ILE A 125 -7.87 -39.26 18.98
N VAL A 126 -6.90 -39.63 18.16
CA VAL A 126 -6.53 -38.91 16.93
C VAL A 126 -7.42 -39.42 15.79
N THR A 127 -8.51 -38.71 15.54
CA THR A 127 -9.38 -38.97 14.39
C THR A 127 -8.77 -38.47 13.09
N THR A 128 -9.35 -38.83 11.94
CA THR A 128 -8.96 -38.30 10.63
C THR A 128 -8.99 -36.77 10.60
N LEU A 129 -10.00 -36.16 11.23
CA LEU A 129 -10.14 -34.71 11.34
C LEU A 129 -8.96 -34.08 12.10
N ILE A 130 -8.57 -34.68 13.23
CA ILE A 130 -7.47 -34.20 14.06
C ILE A 130 -6.13 -34.38 13.32
N MET A 131 -5.89 -35.56 12.72
CA MET A 131 -4.63 -35.79 12.01
C MET A 131 -4.47 -34.83 10.82
N LYS A 132 -5.56 -34.57 10.09
CA LYS A 132 -5.57 -33.59 9.00
C LYS A 132 -5.17 -32.19 9.48
N ALA A 133 -5.71 -31.75 10.61
CA ALA A 133 -5.43 -30.44 11.19
C ALA A 133 -4.03 -30.34 11.81
N LEU A 134 -3.46 -31.45 12.29
CA LEU A 134 -2.07 -31.51 12.73
C LEU A 134 -1.08 -31.42 11.56
N LEU A 135 -1.49 -31.83 10.36
CA LEU A 135 -0.70 -31.84 9.12
C LEU A 135 -1.06 -30.67 8.18
N ASP A 136 -1.27 -29.48 8.75
CA ASP A 136 -1.38 -28.21 8.04
C ASP A 136 -0.57 -27.12 8.78
N MET A 137 -0.64 -25.86 8.34
CA MET A 137 0.03 -24.72 9.01
C MET A 137 -0.87 -23.92 9.97
N SER A 138 -2.12 -24.34 10.17
CA SER A 138 -3.09 -23.67 11.05
C SER A 138 -2.59 -23.60 12.50
N ALA A 139 -2.65 -22.43 13.12
CA ALA A 139 -2.31 -22.27 14.54
C ALA A 139 -3.55 -22.50 15.42
N PHE A 140 -3.43 -23.33 16.46
CA PHE A 140 -4.52 -23.63 17.41
C PHE A 140 -4.33 -22.97 18.79
N LYS A 141 -3.28 -22.16 18.91
CA LYS A 141 -2.94 -21.36 20.09
C LYS A 141 -3.03 -19.89 19.74
N LEU A 142 -3.37 -19.07 20.73
CA LEU A 142 -3.41 -17.61 20.58
C LEU A 142 -2.03 -17.11 20.14
N VAL A 143 -1.95 -16.48 18.98
CA VAL A 143 -0.70 -15.91 18.45
C VAL A 143 -0.49 -14.49 18.96
N SER A 144 0.72 -13.96 18.77
CA SER A 144 1.00 -12.54 19.05
C SER A 144 0.07 -11.65 18.23
N GLY A 145 -0.51 -10.61 18.84
CA GLY A 145 -1.53 -9.76 18.21
C GLY A 145 -2.94 -10.39 18.13
N GLY A 146 -3.08 -11.67 18.48
CA GLY A 146 -4.37 -12.36 18.52
C GLY A 146 -5.29 -11.87 19.64
N ASN A 147 -6.59 -11.96 19.41
CA ASN A 147 -7.65 -11.60 20.35
C ASN A 147 -8.30 -12.87 20.94
N SER A 148 -8.33 -12.97 22.27
CA SER A 148 -8.88 -14.15 22.97
C SER A 148 -10.36 -14.42 22.69
N ARG A 149 -11.16 -13.37 22.43
CA ARG A 149 -12.57 -13.52 22.04
C ARG A 149 -12.73 -13.95 20.60
N ILE A 150 -11.89 -13.50 19.67
CA ILE A 150 -11.86 -14.07 18.30
C ILE A 150 -11.47 -15.54 18.36
N ARG A 151 -10.51 -15.89 19.22
CA ARG A 151 -10.14 -17.29 19.45
C ARG A 151 -11.31 -18.10 19.99
N GLN A 152 -12.09 -17.54 20.92
CA GLN A 152 -13.32 -18.18 21.40
C GLN A 152 -14.33 -18.42 20.26
N ILE A 153 -14.50 -17.46 19.35
CA ILE A 153 -15.34 -17.62 18.14
C ILE A 153 -14.83 -18.78 17.28
N GLN A 154 -13.54 -18.81 16.96
CA GLN A 154 -12.94 -19.88 16.16
C GLN A 154 -13.13 -21.27 16.81
N GLN A 155 -12.93 -21.36 18.13
CA GLN A 155 -13.17 -22.58 18.88
C GLN A 155 -14.65 -23.01 18.86
N ASN A 156 -15.57 -22.07 18.99
CA ASN A 156 -17.01 -22.33 18.89
C ASN A 156 -17.38 -22.81 17.49
N LEU A 157 -16.84 -22.18 16.43
CA LEU A 157 -17.09 -22.58 15.05
C LEU A 157 -16.59 -24.01 14.78
N ASN A 158 -15.38 -24.33 15.22
CA ASN A 158 -14.85 -25.70 15.12
C ASN A 158 -15.69 -26.70 15.93
N ARG A 159 -16.17 -26.34 17.12
CA ARG A 159 -17.02 -27.21 17.94
C ARG A 159 -18.30 -27.57 17.22
N ASP A 160 -18.98 -26.56 16.68
CA ASP A 160 -20.38 -26.66 16.26
C ASP A 160 -20.53 -26.98 14.77
N TYR A 161 -19.52 -26.66 13.94
CA TYR A 161 -19.62 -26.74 12.47
C TYR A 161 -18.48 -27.51 11.78
N ASN A 162 -17.69 -28.33 12.50
CA ASN A 162 -16.56 -29.04 11.89
C ASN A 162 -16.93 -30.01 10.73
N ASP A 163 -18.16 -30.49 10.67
CA ASP A 163 -18.65 -31.29 9.53
C ASP A 163 -18.68 -30.48 8.21
N TYR A 164 -18.75 -29.15 8.30
CA TYR A 164 -18.77 -28.22 7.17
C TYR A 164 -17.40 -27.59 6.91
N ILE A 165 -16.67 -27.25 7.98
CA ILE A 165 -15.45 -26.42 7.88
C ILE A 165 -14.15 -27.19 8.15
N GLY A 166 -14.22 -28.43 8.64
CA GLY A 166 -13.08 -29.11 9.22
C GLY A 166 -12.66 -28.47 10.55
N LEU A 167 -11.35 -28.44 10.84
CA LEU A 167 -10.80 -27.65 11.95
C LEU A 167 -10.00 -26.50 11.37
N MET A 168 -10.43 -25.28 11.68
CA MET A 168 -9.79 -24.05 11.26
C MET A 168 -8.92 -23.47 12.38
N PRO A 169 -7.98 -22.55 12.06
CA PRO A 169 -7.12 -21.93 13.06
C PRO A 169 -7.91 -21.38 14.25
N CYS A 170 -7.37 -21.57 15.46
CA CYS A 170 -7.80 -20.96 16.72
C CYS A 170 -6.69 -20.01 17.21
N ASP A 171 -6.25 -19.12 16.33
CA ASP A 171 -5.10 -18.22 16.52
C ASP A 171 -5.49 -16.87 17.14
N GLY A 172 -6.78 -16.53 17.16
CA GLY A 172 -7.31 -15.27 17.63
C GLY A 172 -7.24 -14.14 16.60
N LEU A 173 -6.90 -14.41 15.34
CA LEU A 173 -6.94 -13.43 14.27
C LEU A 173 -8.21 -13.59 13.46
N TYR A 174 -8.91 -12.48 13.19
CA TYR A 174 -9.99 -12.51 12.22
C TYR A 174 -9.37 -12.47 10.83
N GLY A 175 -9.63 -13.50 10.03
CA GLY A 175 -9.04 -13.69 8.73
C GLY A 175 -9.96 -14.49 7.81
N ARG A 176 -9.47 -14.80 6.61
CA ARG A 176 -10.23 -15.49 5.56
C ARG A 176 -10.95 -16.74 6.06
N ASP A 177 -10.25 -17.60 6.80
CA ASP A 177 -10.81 -18.87 7.25
C ASP A 177 -11.93 -18.67 8.27
N THR A 178 -11.76 -17.74 9.21
CA THR A 178 -12.81 -17.38 10.18
C THR A 178 -14.04 -16.78 9.47
N ASN A 179 -13.86 -15.86 8.51
CA ASN A 179 -14.99 -15.30 7.75
C ASN A 179 -15.71 -16.37 6.93
N LYS A 180 -14.95 -17.24 6.25
CA LYS A 180 -15.52 -18.36 5.48
C LYS A 180 -16.27 -19.34 6.38
N ALA A 181 -15.75 -19.62 7.57
CA ALA A 181 -16.40 -20.47 8.56
C ALA A 181 -17.73 -19.88 9.06
N LEU A 182 -17.80 -18.55 9.26
CA LEU A 182 -19.06 -17.87 9.58
C LEU A 182 -20.11 -18.02 8.47
N ILE A 183 -19.70 -17.93 7.20
CA ILE A 183 -20.63 -18.14 6.07
C ILE A 183 -21.08 -19.60 5.98
N TYR A 184 -20.17 -20.58 6.20
CA TYR A 184 -20.56 -21.98 6.27
C TYR A 184 -21.52 -22.27 7.43
N ALA A 185 -21.28 -21.67 8.60
CA ALA A 185 -22.18 -21.76 9.74
C ALA A 185 -23.56 -21.20 9.39
N LEU A 186 -23.63 -20.04 8.73
CA LEU A 186 -24.89 -19.47 8.25
C LEU A 186 -25.61 -20.42 7.29
N GLN A 187 -24.90 -20.95 6.28
CA GLN A 187 -25.46 -21.87 5.30
C GLN A 187 -25.97 -23.17 5.95
N LYS A 188 -25.28 -23.66 6.99
CA LYS A 188 -25.74 -24.80 7.79
C LYS A 188 -27.05 -24.47 8.50
N GLU A 189 -27.12 -23.34 9.19
CA GLU A 189 -28.35 -22.91 9.89
C GLU A 189 -29.51 -22.62 8.92
N GLU A 190 -29.22 -22.18 7.68
CA GLU A 190 -30.17 -22.06 6.57
C GLU A 190 -30.68 -23.41 6.03
N GLY A 191 -30.11 -24.53 6.48
CA GLY A 191 -30.50 -25.87 6.09
C GLY A 191 -29.76 -26.43 4.86
N MET A 192 -28.69 -25.78 4.39
CA MET A 192 -27.89 -26.31 3.28
C MET A 192 -27.10 -27.56 3.70
N SER A 193 -27.09 -28.59 2.85
CA SER A 193 -26.22 -29.76 3.02
C SER A 193 -24.76 -29.38 2.81
N THR A 194 -23.84 -30.23 3.29
CA THR A 194 -22.39 -30.07 3.05
C THR A 194 -22.00 -30.14 1.56
N SER A 195 -22.86 -30.70 0.71
CA SER A 195 -22.68 -30.71 -0.75
C SER A 195 -23.15 -29.44 -1.46
N VAL A 196 -23.95 -28.60 -0.79
CA VAL A 196 -24.48 -27.34 -1.33
C VAL A 196 -23.78 -26.13 -0.73
N ALA A 197 -23.52 -26.17 0.58
CA ALA A 197 -22.77 -25.13 1.27
C ALA A 197 -21.36 -25.00 0.67
N ASN A 198 -20.91 -23.76 0.48
CA ASN A 198 -19.66 -23.43 -0.22
C ASN A 198 -18.88 -22.28 0.43
N GLY A 199 -19.40 -21.72 1.53
CA GLY A 199 -18.77 -20.60 2.23
C GLY A 199 -18.79 -19.28 1.45
N PHE A 200 -19.63 -19.17 0.42
CA PHE A 200 -19.85 -17.95 -0.36
C PHE A 200 -21.26 -17.41 -0.15
N PHE A 201 -21.38 -16.12 0.18
CA PHE A 201 -22.66 -15.45 0.39
C PHE A 201 -23.31 -15.06 -0.96
N GLY A 202 -23.69 -16.07 -1.74
CA GLY A 202 -24.34 -15.91 -3.04
C GLY A 202 -25.87 -15.96 -2.98
N ASN A 203 -26.51 -16.17 -4.14
CA ASN A 203 -27.97 -16.16 -4.29
C ASN A 203 -28.70 -17.13 -3.35
N GLY A 204 -28.16 -18.34 -3.13
CA GLY A 204 -28.74 -19.32 -2.22
C GLY A 204 -28.80 -18.78 -0.79
N THR A 205 -27.68 -18.30 -0.26
CA THR A 205 -27.59 -17.69 1.07
C THR A 205 -28.45 -16.44 1.15
N THR A 206 -28.41 -15.56 0.14
CA THR A 206 -29.30 -14.38 0.10
C THR A 206 -30.79 -14.76 0.16
N SER A 207 -31.21 -15.82 -0.51
CA SER A 207 -32.62 -16.26 -0.52
C SER A 207 -33.10 -16.88 0.79
N LEU A 208 -32.19 -17.49 1.55
CA LEU A 208 -32.50 -18.20 2.80
C LEU A 208 -32.15 -17.39 4.05
N CYS A 209 -31.44 -16.27 3.90
CA CYS A 209 -30.97 -15.44 4.99
C CYS A 209 -32.14 -14.96 5.87
N PRO A 210 -32.09 -15.21 7.19
CA PRO A 210 -33.19 -14.84 8.07
C PRO A 210 -33.21 -13.34 8.35
N THR A 211 -34.33 -12.87 8.91
CA THR A 211 -34.35 -11.66 9.74
C THR A 211 -34.46 -12.08 11.20
N LEU A 212 -33.50 -11.64 12.03
CA LEU A 212 -33.49 -11.87 13.47
C LEU A 212 -33.91 -10.61 14.22
N THR A 213 -34.71 -10.81 15.28
CA THR A 213 -35.31 -9.72 16.06
C THR A 213 -35.13 -9.96 17.57
N PRO A 214 -35.36 -8.96 18.44
CA PRO A 214 -35.29 -9.15 19.89
C PRO A 214 -36.13 -10.34 20.36
N GLY A 215 -35.51 -11.25 21.11
CA GLY A 215 -36.16 -12.47 21.61
C GLY A 215 -36.21 -13.64 20.63
N ASP A 216 -35.52 -13.57 19.48
CA ASP A 216 -35.42 -14.69 18.54
C ASP A 216 -34.88 -15.96 19.22
N SER A 217 -35.54 -17.10 18.99
CA SER A 217 -35.17 -18.39 19.60
C SER A 217 -34.18 -19.19 18.78
N ARG A 218 -33.79 -18.74 17.59
CA ARG A 218 -32.86 -19.46 16.71
C ARG A 218 -31.40 -19.21 17.13
N THR A 219 -30.97 -19.88 18.19
CA THR A 219 -29.67 -19.69 18.85
C THR A 219 -28.46 -19.72 17.90
N GLY A 220 -28.42 -20.65 16.93
CA GLY A 220 -27.29 -20.76 15.98
C GLY A 220 -27.13 -19.51 15.12
N PHE A 221 -28.21 -19.03 14.51
CA PHE A 221 -28.22 -17.77 13.76
C PHE A 221 -27.82 -16.56 14.61
N VAL A 222 -28.31 -16.48 15.86
CA VAL A 222 -27.97 -15.38 16.77
C VAL A 222 -26.49 -15.41 17.13
N LEU A 223 -25.92 -16.58 17.42
CA LEU A 223 -24.48 -16.73 17.69
C LEU A 223 -23.64 -16.25 16.50
N ILE A 224 -24.02 -16.61 15.27
CA ILE A 224 -23.32 -16.17 14.06
C ILE A 224 -23.32 -14.64 13.94
N VAL A 225 -24.45 -13.98 14.21
CA VAL A 225 -24.54 -12.52 14.23
C VAL A 225 -23.67 -11.92 15.34
N GLN A 226 -23.71 -12.47 16.56
CA GLN A 226 -22.86 -12.03 17.66
C GLN A 226 -21.36 -12.14 17.29
N TYR A 227 -20.95 -13.25 16.69
CA TYR A 227 -19.59 -13.46 16.23
C TYR A 227 -19.19 -12.46 15.16
N ALA A 228 -20.03 -12.31 14.12
CA ALA A 228 -19.74 -11.45 12.99
C ALA A 228 -19.66 -9.96 13.41
N LEU A 229 -20.52 -9.51 14.33
CA LEU A 229 -20.45 -8.16 14.91
C LEU A 229 -19.10 -7.93 15.60
N TYR A 230 -18.68 -8.83 16.49
CA TYR A 230 -17.40 -8.68 17.20
C TYR A 230 -16.19 -8.74 16.24
N CYS A 231 -16.24 -9.62 15.22
CA CYS A 231 -15.22 -9.67 14.16
C CYS A 231 -15.11 -8.37 13.36
N ASN A 232 -16.21 -7.62 13.19
CA ASN A 232 -16.22 -6.36 12.46
C ASN A 232 -15.77 -5.15 13.31
N GLY A 233 -15.47 -5.36 14.60
CA GLY A 233 -14.82 -4.35 15.43
C GLY A 233 -15.36 -4.31 16.85
N LYS A 234 -14.51 -3.89 17.79
CA LYS A 234 -14.87 -3.77 19.23
C LYS A 234 -16.02 -2.79 19.48
N SER A 235 -16.21 -1.80 18.61
CA SER A 235 -17.33 -0.86 18.67
C SER A 235 -18.69 -1.53 18.46
N PHE A 236 -18.70 -2.77 17.97
CA PHE A 236 -19.89 -3.59 17.74
C PHE A 236 -19.91 -4.82 18.64
N ASP A 237 -19.26 -4.77 19.81
CA ASP A 237 -19.28 -5.89 20.76
C ASP A 237 -20.73 -6.18 21.22
N PRO A 238 -21.27 -7.38 20.93
CA PRO A 238 -22.65 -7.71 21.30
C PRO A 238 -22.80 -8.09 22.78
N GLY A 239 -21.71 -8.12 23.55
CA GLY A 239 -21.66 -8.72 24.88
C GLY A 239 -21.36 -10.22 24.79
N GLU A 240 -21.93 -11.01 25.70
CA GLU A 240 -21.68 -12.46 25.77
C GLU A 240 -22.15 -13.21 24.52
N PHE A 241 -21.42 -14.27 24.18
CA PHE A 241 -21.76 -15.17 23.08
C PHE A 241 -22.72 -16.27 23.54
N ASP A 242 -23.93 -15.88 23.92
CA ASP A 242 -24.94 -16.75 24.54
C ASP A 242 -26.08 -17.16 23.59
N GLY A 243 -26.06 -16.67 22.34
CA GLY A 243 -27.07 -16.95 21.33
C GLY A 243 -28.44 -16.36 21.64
N LYS A 244 -28.50 -15.32 22.48
CA LYS A 244 -29.72 -14.56 22.78
C LYS A 244 -29.69 -13.21 22.09
N TYR A 245 -30.74 -12.91 21.33
CA TYR A 245 -30.89 -11.60 20.68
C TYR A 245 -31.42 -10.58 21.70
N GLY A 246 -30.56 -10.23 22.67
CA GLY A 246 -30.86 -9.30 23.77
C GLY A 246 -30.52 -7.85 23.45
N VAL A 247 -30.59 -7.01 24.48
CA VAL A 247 -30.34 -5.55 24.37
C VAL A 247 -28.92 -5.20 23.90
N GLY A 248 -27.92 -6.02 24.24
CA GLY A 248 -26.55 -5.86 23.77
C GLY A 248 -26.43 -6.06 22.26
N VAL A 249 -27.04 -7.13 21.73
CA VAL A 249 -27.08 -7.42 20.29
C VAL A 249 -27.82 -6.32 19.52
N VAL A 250 -28.97 -5.85 20.01
CA VAL A 250 -29.71 -4.75 19.38
C VAL A 250 -28.86 -3.50 19.27
N SER A 251 -28.17 -3.12 20.35
CA SER A 251 -27.29 -1.95 20.37
C SER A 251 -26.12 -2.10 19.39
N ALA A 252 -25.47 -3.27 19.39
CA ALA A 252 -24.36 -3.56 18.48
C ALA A 252 -24.79 -3.56 17.01
N VAL A 253 -25.96 -4.13 16.69
CA VAL A 253 -26.52 -4.11 15.34
C VAL A 253 -26.83 -2.68 14.89
N LYS A 254 -27.44 -1.86 15.76
CA LYS A 254 -27.69 -0.44 15.43
C LYS A 254 -26.41 0.34 15.20
N ALA A 255 -25.39 0.13 16.04
CA ALA A 255 -24.09 0.76 15.88
C ALA A 255 -23.41 0.36 14.56
N PHE A 256 -23.48 -0.92 14.19
CA PHE A 256 -22.96 -1.39 12.91
C PHE A 256 -23.76 -0.83 11.72
N GLN A 257 -25.10 -0.81 11.81
CA GLN A 257 -25.97 -0.23 10.79
C GLN A 257 -25.69 1.25 10.59
N GLU A 258 -25.57 2.02 11.67
CA GLU A 258 -25.17 3.43 11.62
C GLU A 258 -23.81 3.59 10.94
N PHE A 259 -22.82 2.81 11.37
CA PHE A 259 -21.46 2.86 10.85
C PHE A 259 -21.37 2.50 9.36
N MET A 260 -22.20 1.58 8.86
CA MET A 260 -22.27 1.17 7.46
C MET A 260 -23.32 1.96 6.64
N CYS A 261 -23.95 2.97 7.25
CA CYS A 261 -25.02 3.77 6.65
C CYS A 261 -26.22 2.96 6.15
N LEU A 262 -26.57 1.91 6.89
CA LEU A 262 -27.77 1.09 6.72
C LEU A 262 -28.92 1.63 7.60
N PRO A 263 -30.18 1.25 7.32
CA PRO A 263 -31.30 1.55 8.22
C PRO A 263 -31.05 1.01 9.63
N GLN A 264 -31.14 1.87 10.64
CA GLN A 264 -30.83 1.55 12.05
C GLN A 264 -31.99 0.84 12.77
N THR A 265 -32.43 -0.29 12.22
CA THR A 265 -33.59 -1.05 12.74
C THR A 265 -33.26 -1.77 14.05
N GLY A 266 -32.00 -2.15 14.27
CA GLY A 266 -31.59 -3.08 15.31
C GLY A 266 -31.98 -4.53 15.03
N TYR A 267 -32.49 -4.82 13.83
CA TYR A 267 -32.75 -6.17 13.33
C TYR A 267 -31.58 -6.62 12.47
N ALA A 268 -31.14 -7.86 12.66
CA ALA A 268 -30.16 -8.48 11.77
C ALA A 268 -30.93 -9.09 10.60
N ASP A 269 -31.20 -8.26 9.60
CA ASP A 269 -31.81 -8.62 8.32
C ASP A 269 -30.77 -8.96 7.25
N MET A 270 -31.20 -9.39 6.06
CA MET A 270 -30.29 -9.82 4.99
C MET A 270 -29.25 -8.74 4.63
N PRO A 271 -29.60 -7.46 4.41
CA PRO A 271 -28.60 -6.43 4.15
C PRO A 271 -27.56 -6.29 5.28
N THR A 272 -28.01 -6.35 6.53
CA THR A 272 -27.12 -6.26 7.71
C THR A 272 -26.20 -7.49 7.82
N ILE A 273 -26.75 -8.70 7.75
CA ILE A 273 -25.98 -9.95 7.86
C ILE A 273 -24.99 -10.08 6.69
N LYS A 274 -25.41 -9.70 5.47
CA LYS A 274 -24.54 -9.73 4.30
C LYS A 274 -23.39 -8.71 4.41
N ALA A 275 -23.66 -7.49 4.91
CA ALA A 275 -22.61 -6.50 5.15
C ALA A 275 -21.59 -6.93 6.22
N LEU A 276 -22.02 -7.74 7.21
CA LEU A 276 -21.13 -8.31 8.22
C LEU A 276 -20.18 -9.39 7.66
N LEU A 277 -20.62 -10.15 6.65
CA LEU A 277 -19.93 -11.37 6.18
C LEU A 277 -19.33 -11.27 4.77
N SER A 278 -19.74 -10.28 3.98
CA SER A 278 -19.30 -10.06 2.60
C SER A 278 -18.88 -8.62 2.41
N SER A 279 -17.73 -8.41 1.77
CA SER A 279 -17.16 -7.06 1.60
C SER A 279 -18.10 -6.13 0.85
N SER A 280 -18.76 -6.62 -0.22
CA SER A 280 -19.70 -5.84 -1.04
C SER A 280 -21.07 -5.65 -0.38
N GLY A 281 -21.39 -6.40 0.68
CA GLY A 281 -22.72 -6.43 1.28
C GLY A 281 -23.82 -6.76 0.26
N ASP A 282 -25.01 -6.20 0.48
CA ASP A 282 -26.11 -6.26 -0.47
C ASP A 282 -25.88 -5.30 -1.65
N THR A 283 -25.60 -5.85 -2.83
CA THR A 283 -25.33 -5.09 -4.06
C THR A 283 -26.57 -4.39 -4.64
N THR A 284 -27.77 -4.72 -4.14
CA THR A 284 -29.01 -4.05 -4.53
C THR A 284 -29.24 -2.75 -3.76
N ARG A 285 -28.49 -2.50 -2.68
CA ARG A 285 -28.65 -1.28 -1.88
C ARG A 285 -28.48 -0.02 -2.72
N THR A 286 -29.25 1.00 -2.37
CA THR A 286 -29.13 2.32 -2.99
C THR A 286 -27.82 2.97 -2.60
N ALA A 287 -27.23 3.72 -3.53
CA ALA A 287 -26.03 4.52 -3.31
C ALA A 287 -26.35 6.00 -3.53
N SER A 288 -25.62 6.88 -2.85
CA SER A 288 -25.69 8.33 -3.10
C SER A 288 -24.39 8.90 -3.66
N ALA A 289 -23.35 8.07 -3.74
CA ALA A 289 -22.11 8.33 -4.46
C ALA A 289 -21.89 7.24 -5.52
N CYS A 290 -21.05 7.54 -6.50
CA CYS A 290 -20.59 6.60 -7.51
C CYS A 290 -19.24 7.07 -8.02
N ASP A 291 -18.50 6.22 -8.72
CA ASP A 291 -17.38 6.64 -9.54
C ASP A 291 -17.51 6.08 -10.96
N THR A 292 -16.76 6.68 -11.89
CA THR A 292 -16.80 6.26 -13.28
C THR A 292 -15.57 6.76 -14.04
N ALA A 293 -15.06 5.95 -14.95
CA ALA A 293 -14.09 6.36 -15.95
C ALA A 293 -14.72 7.10 -17.15
N THR A 294 -16.05 7.06 -17.28
CA THR A 294 -16.77 7.66 -18.40
C THR A 294 -16.85 9.18 -18.24
N ILE A 295 -16.48 9.91 -19.29
CA ILE A 295 -16.68 11.37 -19.34
C ILE A 295 -18.17 11.71 -19.19
N ILE A 296 -18.48 12.58 -18.25
CA ILE A 296 -19.84 12.99 -17.89
C ILE A 296 -20.27 14.18 -18.76
N THR A 297 -21.28 13.96 -19.60
CA THR A 297 -22.00 15.03 -20.34
C THR A 297 -23.18 15.54 -19.52
N ALA A 298 -23.86 16.59 -19.98
CA ALA A 298 -25.02 17.14 -19.28
C ALA A 298 -26.15 16.11 -19.11
N GLU A 299 -26.40 15.28 -20.12
CA GLU A 299 -27.40 14.21 -20.08
C GLU A 299 -27.04 13.10 -19.08
N LYS A 300 -25.75 12.77 -18.98
CA LYS A 300 -25.24 11.80 -18.00
C LYS A 300 -25.28 12.38 -16.58
N ALA A 301 -24.92 13.64 -16.39
CA ALA A 301 -25.02 14.33 -15.10
C ALA A 301 -26.48 14.36 -14.61
N GLN A 302 -27.43 14.67 -15.50
CA GLN A 302 -28.85 14.62 -15.18
C GLN A 302 -29.31 13.19 -14.87
N THR A 303 -28.79 12.18 -15.58
CA THR A 303 -29.05 10.76 -15.30
C THR A 303 -28.61 10.39 -13.89
N LEU A 304 -27.41 10.78 -13.48
CA LEU A 304 -26.91 10.57 -12.11
C LEU A 304 -27.85 11.23 -11.08
N ARG A 305 -28.22 12.50 -11.27
CA ARG A 305 -29.14 13.21 -10.36
C ARG A 305 -30.50 12.55 -10.25
N ASN A 306 -31.09 12.16 -11.37
CA ASN A 306 -32.40 11.51 -11.42
C ASN A 306 -32.41 10.15 -10.72
N ASN A 307 -31.25 9.48 -10.64
CA ASN A 307 -31.08 8.21 -9.93
C ASN A 307 -30.60 8.38 -8.48
N GLY A 308 -30.64 9.60 -7.93
CA GLY A 308 -30.38 9.87 -6.51
C GLY A 308 -28.92 10.11 -6.15
N TYR A 309 -28.00 10.11 -7.12
CA TYR A 309 -26.59 10.40 -6.88
C TYR A 309 -26.38 11.89 -6.57
N LYS A 310 -25.47 12.14 -5.62
CA LYS A 310 -25.12 13.46 -5.09
C LYS A 310 -23.64 13.77 -5.26
N THR A 311 -22.80 12.73 -5.28
CA THR A 311 -21.35 12.85 -5.38
C THR A 311 -20.86 11.86 -6.43
N VAL A 312 -19.87 12.25 -7.24
CA VAL A 312 -19.24 11.38 -8.23
C VAL A 312 -17.72 11.42 -8.14
N GLY A 313 -17.10 10.25 -8.10
CA GLY A 313 -15.67 10.04 -8.18
C GLY A 313 -15.21 10.19 -9.63
N ARG A 314 -14.21 11.04 -9.87
CA ARG A 314 -13.66 11.26 -11.21
C ARG A 314 -12.14 11.27 -11.19
N TYR A 315 -11.55 10.67 -12.22
CA TYR A 315 -10.11 10.53 -12.34
C TYR A 315 -9.47 11.85 -12.77
N LEU A 316 -8.46 12.31 -12.03
CA LEU A 316 -7.71 13.53 -12.36
C LEU A 316 -6.92 13.40 -13.66
N THR A 317 -6.48 12.18 -13.98
CA THR A 317 -5.55 11.86 -15.06
C THR A 317 -5.84 10.48 -15.67
N GLY A 318 -5.12 10.15 -16.73
CA GLY A 318 -5.01 8.79 -17.24
C GLY A 318 -6.03 8.43 -18.33
N ASN A 319 -5.90 7.19 -18.80
CA ASN A 319 -6.73 6.60 -19.85
C ASN A 319 -7.27 5.24 -19.40
N VAL A 320 -8.38 4.81 -20.00
CA VAL A 320 -8.89 3.44 -19.93
C VAL A 320 -8.75 2.75 -21.28
N ARG A 321 -8.54 1.43 -21.25
CA ARG A 321 -8.57 0.61 -22.46
C ARG A 321 -10.03 0.23 -22.76
N THR A 322 -10.47 0.54 -23.97
CA THR A 322 -11.77 0.18 -24.52
C THR A 322 -11.59 -0.74 -25.72
N SER A 323 -12.68 -1.29 -26.25
CA SER A 323 -12.68 -2.02 -27.52
C SER A 323 -12.16 -1.18 -28.70
N SER A 324 -12.29 0.14 -28.62
CA SER A 324 -11.79 1.13 -29.59
C SER A 324 -10.37 1.64 -29.33
N GLY A 325 -9.66 1.07 -28.35
CA GLY A 325 -8.32 1.51 -27.94
C GLY A 325 -8.33 2.36 -26.66
N LEU A 326 -7.29 3.16 -26.45
CA LEU A 326 -7.19 4.01 -25.26
C LEU A 326 -8.14 5.21 -25.37
N THR A 327 -8.94 5.42 -24.34
CA THR A 327 -9.86 6.56 -24.19
C THR A 327 -9.51 7.30 -22.90
N SER A 328 -9.49 8.63 -22.93
CA SER A 328 -9.21 9.42 -21.73
C SER A 328 -10.30 9.21 -20.67
N LYS A 329 -9.87 9.01 -19.42
CA LYS A 329 -10.73 9.07 -18.23
C LYS A 329 -10.53 10.37 -17.44
N ALA A 330 -9.52 11.17 -17.83
CA ALA A 330 -9.10 12.37 -17.14
C ALA A 330 -10.22 13.44 -17.15
N LEU A 331 -10.52 13.95 -15.97
CA LEU A 331 -11.47 15.02 -15.72
C LEU A 331 -10.97 16.31 -16.39
N THR A 332 -11.88 16.98 -17.10
CA THR A 332 -11.63 18.26 -17.77
C THR A 332 -12.36 19.39 -17.06
N SER A 333 -11.92 20.65 -17.27
CA SER A 333 -12.60 21.81 -16.68
C SER A 333 -14.06 21.93 -17.18
N LYS A 334 -14.30 21.57 -18.45
CA LYS A 334 -15.64 21.57 -19.04
C LYS A 334 -16.55 20.49 -18.42
N GLU A 335 -16.04 19.28 -18.26
CA GLU A 335 -16.77 18.20 -17.59
C GLU A 335 -17.09 18.56 -16.13
N LEU A 336 -16.12 19.13 -15.42
CA LEU A 336 -16.28 19.52 -14.02
C LEU A 336 -17.38 20.59 -13.85
N ALA A 337 -17.43 21.60 -14.73
CA ALA A 337 -18.52 22.57 -14.74
C ALA A 337 -19.88 21.89 -14.95
N VAL A 338 -19.99 20.97 -15.91
CA VAL A 338 -21.22 20.20 -16.17
C VAL A 338 -21.69 19.42 -14.93
N ILE A 339 -20.76 18.78 -14.22
CA ILE A 339 -21.09 18.03 -12.99
C ILE A 339 -21.61 18.97 -11.90
N LEU A 340 -20.91 20.07 -11.66
CA LEU A 340 -21.27 21.04 -10.61
C LEU A 340 -22.58 21.77 -10.91
N ASP A 341 -22.81 22.16 -12.17
CA ASP A 341 -24.05 22.83 -12.62
C ASP A 341 -25.28 21.92 -12.46
N ALA A 342 -25.09 20.60 -12.56
CA ALA A 342 -26.15 19.61 -12.27
C ALA A 342 -26.42 19.46 -10.76
N GLY A 343 -25.66 20.14 -9.90
CA GLY A 343 -25.75 20.04 -8.45
C GLY A 343 -25.13 18.77 -7.88
N LEU A 344 -24.24 18.12 -8.62
CA LEU A 344 -23.40 17.03 -8.11
C LEU A 344 -22.13 17.60 -7.48
N LYS A 345 -21.52 16.82 -6.59
CA LYS A 345 -20.19 17.07 -6.02
C LYS A 345 -19.17 16.10 -6.61
N VAL A 346 -17.89 16.43 -6.52
CA VAL A 346 -16.80 15.58 -7.06
C VAL A 346 -15.78 15.22 -5.99
N PHE A 347 -15.37 13.96 -5.93
CA PHE A 347 -14.14 13.57 -5.23
C PHE A 347 -13.08 13.11 -6.25
N PRO A 348 -11.85 13.65 -6.20
CA PRO A 348 -10.83 13.33 -7.19
C PRO A 348 -10.11 12.00 -6.90
N ILE A 349 -9.94 11.19 -7.96
CA ILE A 349 -9.23 9.91 -7.94
C ILE A 349 -7.94 10.05 -8.75
N TYR A 350 -6.84 9.49 -8.27
CA TYR A 350 -5.59 9.37 -9.02
C TYR A 350 -5.27 7.90 -9.32
N GLN A 351 -5.21 7.54 -10.61
CA GLN A 351 -4.89 6.19 -11.07
C GLN A 351 -4.31 6.19 -12.49
N ASP A 352 -3.01 6.44 -12.62
CA ASP A 352 -2.27 6.23 -13.88
C ASP A 352 -1.60 4.84 -13.96
N GLY A 353 -1.87 4.00 -12.95
CA GLY A 353 -1.39 2.63 -12.81
C GLY A 353 -1.99 2.01 -11.56
N GLY A 354 -1.17 1.35 -10.74
CA GLY A 354 -1.59 0.84 -9.43
C GLY A 354 -2.43 -0.45 -9.45
N TYR A 355 -2.64 -1.05 -10.62
CA TYR A 355 -3.35 -2.33 -10.81
C TYR A 355 -2.42 -3.56 -10.74
N GLU A 356 -1.14 -3.37 -10.41
CA GLU A 356 -0.15 -4.45 -10.27
C GLU A 356 0.96 -4.07 -9.28
N SER A 357 1.53 -5.08 -8.62
CA SER A 357 2.58 -4.94 -7.61
C SER A 357 3.88 -4.31 -8.14
N SER A 358 4.18 -4.47 -9.43
CA SER A 358 5.35 -3.88 -10.12
C SER A 358 5.27 -2.36 -10.27
N TYR A 359 4.08 -1.77 -10.11
CA TYR A 359 3.91 -0.32 -10.13
C TYR A 359 4.51 0.35 -8.89
N PHE A 360 4.41 -0.31 -7.74
CA PHE A 360 4.79 0.23 -6.44
C PHE A 360 6.29 0.04 -6.19
N VAL A 361 7.07 0.90 -6.82
CA VAL A 361 8.54 0.98 -6.70
C VAL A 361 8.95 2.32 -6.10
N LYS A 362 10.22 2.40 -5.67
CA LYS A 362 10.83 3.63 -5.15
C LYS A 362 10.56 4.83 -6.08
N ASP A 363 10.27 5.97 -5.46
CA ASP A 363 9.96 7.27 -6.06
C ASP A 363 8.63 7.32 -6.84
N GLN A 364 7.86 6.21 -6.93
CA GLN A 364 6.57 6.22 -7.62
C GLN A 364 5.53 7.06 -6.88
N GLY A 365 5.48 6.99 -5.54
CA GLY A 365 4.53 7.77 -4.74
C GLY A 365 4.79 9.26 -4.87
N THR A 366 6.07 9.65 -4.92
CA THR A 366 6.45 11.04 -5.18
C THR A 366 6.01 11.47 -6.58
N ARG A 367 6.22 10.62 -7.62
CA ARG A 367 5.75 10.94 -8.97
C ARG A 367 4.25 11.18 -9.00
N ASP A 368 3.50 10.28 -8.39
CA ASP A 368 2.04 10.30 -8.44
C ASP A 368 1.49 11.51 -7.69
N ALA A 369 2.09 11.85 -6.54
CA ALA A 369 1.74 13.02 -5.74
C ALA A 369 1.83 14.33 -6.54
N TYR A 370 2.95 14.58 -7.23
CA TYR A 370 3.10 15.79 -8.05
C TYR A 370 2.11 15.82 -9.22
N SER A 371 1.88 14.68 -9.89
CA SER A 371 0.89 14.57 -10.97
C SER A 371 -0.52 14.92 -10.48
N ALA A 372 -0.92 14.32 -9.35
CA ALA A 372 -2.23 14.49 -8.76
C ALA A 372 -2.46 15.92 -8.28
N ALA A 373 -1.50 16.49 -7.53
CA ALA A 373 -1.59 17.87 -7.04
C ALA A 373 -1.63 18.89 -8.18
N SER A 374 -0.82 18.71 -9.22
CA SER A 374 -0.82 19.56 -10.40
C SER A 374 -2.16 19.51 -11.15
N ALA A 375 -2.72 18.32 -11.35
CA ALA A 375 -4.03 18.16 -11.97
C ALA A 375 -5.16 18.76 -11.13
N ALA A 376 -5.16 18.53 -9.82
CA ALA A 376 -6.17 19.07 -8.92
C ALA A 376 -6.13 20.61 -8.86
N ARG A 377 -4.94 21.22 -8.78
CA ARG A 377 -4.78 22.69 -8.76
C ARG A 377 -5.22 23.33 -10.08
N ARG A 378 -4.86 22.72 -11.21
CA ARG A 378 -5.30 23.18 -12.53
C ARG A 378 -6.83 23.21 -12.66
N LEU A 379 -7.49 22.17 -12.15
CA LEU A 379 -8.95 22.07 -12.15
C LEU A 379 -9.62 22.94 -11.06
N GLY A 380 -8.83 23.58 -10.20
CA GLY A 380 -9.32 24.52 -9.19
C GLY A 380 -9.85 23.87 -7.91
N PHE A 381 -9.50 22.61 -7.62
CA PHE A 381 -9.92 21.97 -6.37
C PHE A 381 -9.36 22.75 -5.17
N PRO A 382 -10.20 23.09 -4.17
CA PRO A 382 -9.78 23.90 -3.03
C PRO A 382 -8.91 23.13 -2.04
N SER A 383 -8.18 23.84 -1.19
CA SER A 383 -7.52 23.27 0.00
C SER A 383 -8.51 22.45 0.84
N GLY A 384 -8.02 21.36 1.43
CA GLY A 384 -8.83 20.39 2.18
C GLY A 384 -9.45 19.29 1.31
N THR A 385 -9.40 19.41 -0.03
CA THR A 385 -9.85 18.34 -0.94
C THR A 385 -8.99 17.10 -0.74
N THR A 386 -9.63 15.94 -0.56
CA THR A 386 -8.96 14.64 -0.45
C THR A 386 -8.80 14.02 -1.83
N ILE A 387 -7.57 13.64 -2.19
CA ILE A 387 -7.27 12.94 -3.45
C ILE A 387 -7.06 11.45 -3.15
N TYR A 388 -7.85 10.58 -3.78
CA TYR A 388 -7.78 9.13 -3.55
C TYR A 388 -6.78 8.48 -4.50
N PHE A 389 -5.63 8.05 -3.97
CA PHE A 389 -4.61 7.33 -4.72
C PHE A 389 -4.95 5.84 -4.78
N ALA A 390 -5.04 5.29 -5.99
CA ALA A 390 -5.52 3.94 -6.21
C ALA A 390 -4.44 2.85 -6.05
N VAL A 391 -4.78 1.84 -5.26
CA VAL A 391 -4.09 0.55 -5.14
C VAL A 391 -5.10 -0.53 -5.51
N ASP A 392 -5.19 -0.81 -6.81
CA ASP A 392 -6.29 -1.54 -7.45
C ASP A 392 -5.89 -2.97 -7.82
N PHE A 393 -5.32 -3.70 -6.86
CA PHE A 393 -4.94 -5.10 -7.04
C PHE A 393 -5.01 -5.87 -5.71
N ASP A 394 -4.96 -7.19 -5.80
CA ASP A 394 -4.93 -8.05 -4.61
C ASP A 394 -3.55 -8.07 -3.96
N ALA A 395 -3.25 -7.02 -3.19
CA ALA A 395 -1.99 -6.91 -2.44
C ALA A 395 -2.03 -7.80 -1.20
N TYR A 396 -1.07 -8.71 -1.09
CA TYR A 396 -0.87 -9.48 0.14
C TYR A 396 -0.30 -8.60 1.26
N ASP A 397 -0.46 -9.02 2.52
CA ASP A 397 -0.06 -8.21 3.68
C ASP A 397 1.42 -7.81 3.68
N TYR A 398 2.30 -8.68 3.16
CA TYR A 398 3.72 -8.36 2.99
C TYR A 398 3.93 -7.27 1.93
N GLU A 399 3.16 -7.26 0.83
CA GLU A 399 3.23 -6.21 -0.19
C GLU A 399 2.69 -4.88 0.34
N VAL A 400 1.66 -4.91 1.20
CA VAL A 400 1.19 -3.71 1.90
C VAL A 400 2.31 -3.11 2.73
N THR A 401 3.04 -3.96 3.46
CA THR A 401 4.17 -3.55 4.31
C THR A 401 5.36 -3.04 3.49
N ASP A 402 5.78 -3.80 2.48
CA ASP A 402 7.05 -3.59 1.80
C ASP A 402 6.96 -2.60 0.63
N LYS A 403 5.75 -2.35 0.11
CA LYS A 403 5.54 -1.52 -1.09
C LYS A 403 4.52 -0.42 -0.90
N ILE A 404 3.34 -0.73 -0.36
CA ILE A 404 2.23 0.25 -0.31
C ILE A 404 2.45 1.30 0.79
N ILE A 405 2.87 0.90 1.99
CA ILE A 405 3.22 1.86 3.05
C ILE A 405 4.33 2.82 2.60
N PRO A 406 5.46 2.34 2.03
CA PRO A 406 6.49 3.22 1.46
C PRO A 406 5.95 4.17 0.37
N TYR A 407 5.11 3.68 -0.54
CA TYR A 407 4.48 4.51 -1.57
C TYR A 407 3.66 5.67 -0.96
N PHE A 408 2.86 5.41 0.08
CA PHE A 408 2.08 6.47 0.75
C PHE A 408 2.95 7.39 1.64
N GLN A 409 4.07 6.90 2.18
CA GLN A 409 5.06 7.76 2.85
C GLN A 409 5.66 8.77 1.87
N GLU A 410 6.02 8.33 0.66
CA GLU A 410 6.50 9.21 -0.40
C GLU A 410 5.46 10.27 -0.79
N ILE A 411 4.18 9.89 -0.95
CA ILE A 411 3.09 10.84 -1.23
C ILE A 411 3.01 11.89 -0.13
N LYS A 412 3.02 11.47 1.14
CA LYS A 412 2.95 12.37 2.30
C LYS A 412 4.13 13.33 2.37
N SER A 413 5.34 12.84 2.08
CA SER A 413 6.54 13.70 2.00
C SER A 413 6.43 14.72 0.87
N ALA A 414 5.96 14.32 -0.32
CA ALA A 414 5.77 15.23 -1.45
C ALA A 414 4.71 16.31 -1.15
N PHE A 415 3.58 15.93 -0.55
CA PHE A 415 2.53 16.88 -0.15
C PHE A 415 3.04 17.86 0.90
N THR A 416 3.77 17.38 1.92
CA THR A 416 4.38 18.26 2.93
C THR A 416 5.31 19.30 2.30
N LYS A 417 6.16 18.88 1.34
CA LYS A 417 7.07 19.79 0.61
C LYS A 417 6.32 20.85 -0.19
N MET A 418 5.32 20.45 -0.98
CA MET A 418 4.49 21.38 -1.76
C MET A 418 3.76 22.40 -0.86
N GLN A 419 3.34 22.00 0.34
CA GLN A 419 2.60 22.84 1.28
C GLN A 419 3.46 23.87 2.04
N THR A 420 4.78 23.86 1.87
CA THR A 420 5.66 24.93 2.38
C THR A 420 5.38 26.28 1.72
N PHE A 421 4.73 26.29 0.56
CA PHE A 421 4.32 27.49 -0.17
C PHE A 421 2.89 27.89 0.21
N SER A 422 2.70 29.13 0.66
CA SER A 422 1.42 29.61 1.17
C SER A 422 0.32 29.68 0.10
N THR A 423 0.72 29.77 -1.17
CA THR A 423 -0.19 29.80 -2.34
C THR A 423 -0.58 28.41 -2.84
N ALA A 424 0.09 27.35 -2.39
CA ALA A 424 -0.23 25.98 -2.78
C ALA A 424 -1.46 25.46 -2.02
N PRO A 425 -2.48 24.91 -2.71
CA PRO A 425 -3.59 24.24 -2.07
C PRO A 425 -3.11 23.10 -1.18
N LYS A 426 -3.66 23.03 0.04
CA LYS A 426 -3.33 21.96 0.99
C LYS A 426 -4.26 20.77 0.76
N TYR A 427 -3.88 19.90 -0.17
CA TYR A 427 -4.63 18.67 -0.43
C TYR A 427 -4.39 17.63 0.66
N GLU A 428 -5.40 16.79 0.86
CA GLU A 428 -5.41 15.69 1.80
C GLU A 428 -5.23 14.37 1.04
N ILE A 429 -4.68 13.35 1.71
CA ILE A 429 -4.36 12.07 1.08
C ILE A 429 -5.46 11.08 1.40
N GLY A 430 -6.11 10.54 0.37
CA GLY A 430 -7.01 9.40 0.45
C GLY A 430 -6.40 8.18 -0.20
N VAL A 431 -6.90 7.01 0.13
CA VAL A 431 -6.53 5.74 -0.51
C VAL A 431 -7.75 5.09 -1.12
N TYR A 432 -7.62 4.59 -2.35
CA TYR A 432 -8.53 3.59 -2.90
C TYR A 432 -7.87 2.22 -2.85
N GLY A 433 -8.57 1.21 -2.32
CA GLY A 433 -8.08 -0.16 -2.31
C GLY A 433 -8.84 -1.10 -1.36
N PRO A 434 -8.42 -2.37 -1.26
CA PRO A 434 -8.99 -3.35 -0.32
C PRO A 434 -8.90 -2.91 1.14
N ARG A 435 -9.78 -3.46 1.99
CA ARG A 435 -9.87 -3.09 3.41
C ARG A 435 -8.54 -3.13 4.15
N ASN A 436 -7.71 -4.15 3.94
CA ASN A 436 -6.39 -4.25 4.58
C ASN A 436 -5.49 -3.05 4.25
N ILE A 437 -5.39 -2.67 2.97
CA ILE A 437 -4.61 -1.50 2.54
C ILE A 437 -5.14 -0.25 3.23
N CYS A 438 -6.45 -0.02 3.17
CA CYS A 438 -7.09 1.14 3.77
C CYS A 438 -6.86 1.23 5.29
N ILE A 439 -7.00 0.11 6.01
CA ILE A 439 -6.73 0.03 7.45
C ILE A 439 -5.27 0.38 7.72
N ARG A 440 -4.33 -0.30 7.06
CA ARG A 440 -2.89 -0.18 7.33
C ARG A 440 -2.36 1.22 7.04
N THR A 441 -2.80 1.86 5.95
CA THR A 441 -2.41 3.24 5.64
C THR A 441 -3.06 4.26 6.57
N SER A 442 -4.28 3.98 7.06
CA SER A 442 -4.94 4.82 8.06
C SER A 442 -4.22 4.72 9.42
N GLU A 443 -3.91 3.51 9.89
CA GLU A 443 -3.23 3.28 11.17
C GLU A 443 -1.80 3.84 11.19
N ALA A 444 -1.13 3.83 10.04
CA ALA A 444 0.16 4.49 9.86
C ALA A 444 0.07 6.04 9.79
N GLY A 445 -1.14 6.62 9.85
CA GLY A 445 -1.34 8.07 9.78
C GLY A 445 -0.98 8.67 8.42
N LEU A 446 -1.07 7.89 7.34
CA LEU A 446 -0.70 8.31 5.99
C LEU A 446 -1.90 8.79 5.16
N THR A 447 -3.10 8.37 5.53
CA THR A 447 -4.33 8.65 4.78
C THR A 447 -5.41 9.21 5.70
N LYS A 448 -6.09 10.26 5.24
CA LYS A 448 -7.22 10.89 5.93
C LYS A 448 -8.48 10.06 5.79
N TYR A 449 -8.80 9.64 4.56
CA TYR A 449 -10.00 8.87 4.25
C TYR A 449 -9.71 7.66 3.36
N SER A 450 -10.61 6.67 3.43
CA SER A 450 -10.56 5.46 2.61
C SER A 450 -11.74 5.41 1.63
N PHE A 451 -11.43 5.11 0.37
CA PHE A 451 -12.37 4.69 -0.66
C PHE A 451 -12.20 3.18 -0.86
N VAL A 452 -13.12 2.39 -0.32
CA VAL A 452 -12.87 0.95 -0.13
C VAL A 452 -13.33 0.15 -1.34
N ALA A 453 -12.45 -0.65 -1.93
CA ALA A 453 -12.71 -1.53 -3.09
C ALA A 453 -13.48 -2.81 -2.69
N ASN A 454 -14.67 -2.66 -2.11
CA ASN A 454 -15.43 -3.74 -1.48
C ASN A 454 -16.07 -4.72 -2.48
N MET A 455 -16.26 -4.32 -3.74
CA MET A 455 -16.79 -5.19 -4.78
C MET A 455 -15.81 -6.29 -5.22
N SER A 456 -14.51 -6.11 -4.97
CA SER A 456 -13.47 -7.11 -5.17
C SER A 456 -13.48 -8.18 -4.07
N THR A 457 -14.59 -8.93 -4.00
CA THR A 457 -14.87 -9.94 -2.95
C THR A 457 -13.87 -11.10 -2.90
N GLY A 458 -13.09 -11.29 -3.98
CA GLY A 458 -12.05 -12.30 -4.07
C GLY A 458 -10.68 -11.85 -3.53
N PHE A 459 -10.45 -10.55 -3.35
CA PHE A 459 -9.14 -10.05 -2.92
C PHE A 459 -8.87 -10.41 -1.47
N SER A 460 -7.66 -10.91 -1.20
CA SER A 460 -7.17 -11.27 0.13
C SER A 460 -7.37 -10.15 1.15
N GLY A 461 -7.11 -8.90 0.76
CA GLY A 461 -7.27 -7.72 1.60
C GLY A 461 -8.73 -7.37 1.98
N ASN A 462 -9.72 -8.05 1.41
CA ASN A 462 -11.13 -7.92 1.77
C ASN A 462 -11.66 -9.12 2.59
N LEU A 463 -10.88 -10.20 2.69
CA LEU A 463 -11.31 -11.45 3.31
C LEU A 463 -10.89 -11.52 4.78
N GLY A 464 -11.83 -11.24 5.68
CA GLY A 464 -11.56 -11.24 7.12
C GLY A 464 -11.00 -9.92 7.66
N TYR A 465 -11.17 -8.83 6.92
CA TYR A 465 -10.86 -7.48 7.38
C TYR A 465 -12.14 -6.68 7.64
N PRO A 466 -12.25 -5.97 8.78
CA PRO A 466 -13.37 -5.08 9.03
C PRO A 466 -13.35 -3.88 8.08
N MET A 467 -14.46 -3.15 7.97
CA MET A 467 -14.46 -1.88 7.25
C MET A 467 -13.58 -0.85 7.99
N PRO A 468 -12.70 -0.10 7.32
CA PRO A 468 -11.80 0.86 7.97
C PRO A 468 -12.58 2.00 8.62
N ASN A 469 -12.17 2.42 9.82
CA ASN A 469 -12.88 3.48 10.57
C ASN A 469 -12.95 4.82 9.83
N ASN A 470 -12.00 5.11 8.94
CA ASN A 470 -11.92 6.34 8.16
C ASN A 470 -12.58 6.23 6.77
N TRP A 471 -13.42 5.21 6.52
CA TRP A 471 -14.07 5.04 5.22
C TRP A 471 -14.99 6.23 4.88
N ALA A 472 -14.78 6.82 3.70
CA ALA A 472 -15.61 7.87 3.12
C ALA A 472 -16.54 7.30 2.05
N PHE A 473 -15.98 6.44 1.21
CA PHE A 473 -16.66 5.78 0.10
C PHE A 473 -16.43 4.27 0.13
N ASP A 474 -17.38 3.52 -0.37
CA ASP A 474 -17.43 2.06 -0.34
C ASP A 474 -17.90 1.56 -1.70
N GLN A 475 -16.99 1.18 -2.59
CA GLN A 475 -17.31 0.68 -3.93
C GLN A 475 -17.83 -0.75 -3.84
N PHE A 476 -19.09 -1.00 -4.19
CA PHE A 476 -19.71 -2.30 -3.92
C PHE A 476 -20.41 -2.96 -5.10
N TYR A 477 -20.63 -2.27 -6.22
CA TYR A 477 -21.33 -2.84 -7.37
C TYR A 477 -21.13 -2.04 -8.66
N GLU A 478 -20.72 -2.68 -9.74
CA GLU A 478 -20.66 -2.09 -11.08
C GLU A 478 -21.98 -2.29 -11.83
N GLY A 479 -22.43 -1.27 -12.54
CA GLY A 479 -23.62 -1.36 -13.40
C GLY A 479 -23.74 -0.19 -14.39
N THR A 480 -24.77 -0.25 -15.23
CA THR A 480 -25.11 0.84 -16.16
C THR A 480 -26.49 1.39 -15.83
N ILE A 481 -26.62 2.72 -15.84
CA ILE A 481 -27.89 3.42 -15.65
C ILE A 481 -28.17 4.36 -16.83
N GLY A 482 -29.42 4.83 -16.94
CA GLY A 482 -29.85 5.72 -18.00
C GLY A 482 -30.10 5.02 -19.33
N SER A 483 -30.29 5.80 -20.38
CA SER A 483 -30.52 5.33 -21.76
C SER A 483 -30.05 6.37 -22.77
N GLY A 484 -29.85 5.96 -24.03
CA GLY A 484 -29.41 6.87 -25.10
C GLY A 484 -28.12 7.61 -24.75
N SER A 485 -28.08 8.92 -24.98
CA SER A 485 -26.94 9.78 -24.62
C SER A 485 -26.70 9.92 -23.12
N GLY A 486 -27.70 9.64 -22.29
CA GLY A 486 -27.59 9.63 -20.82
C GLY A 486 -27.11 8.30 -20.24
N SER A 487 -26.93 7.26 -21.06
CA SER A 487 -26.41 5.97 -20.60
C SER A 487 -25.00 6.12 -20.05
N ILE A 488 -24.76 5.62 -18.84
CA ILE A 488 -23.46 5.70 -18.17
C ILE A 488 -23.19 4.45 -17.32
N GLY A 489 -22.02 3.85 -17.53
CA GLY A 489 -21.46 2.83 -16.66
C GLY A 489 -20.87 3.47 -15.41
N ILE A 490 -21.22 2.97 -14.24
CA ILE A 490 -20.81 3.47 -12.94
C ILE A 490 -20.50 2.32 -11.99
N ASP A 491 -19.65 2.60 -11.03
CA ASP A 491 -19.56 1.82 -9.80
C ASP A 491 -20.36 2.53 -8.71
N LYS A 492 -21.16 1.78 -7.96
CA LYS A 492 -21.96 2.29 -6.85
C LYS A 492 -21.10 2.42 -5.60
N ASP A 493 -21.15 3.59 -5.00
CA ASP A 493 -20.42 3.88 -3.77
C ASP A 493 -21.37 4.16 -2.59
N GLY A 494 -21.23 3.35 -1.54
CA GLY A 494 -21.73 3.71 -0.22
C GLY A 494 -21.04 5.00 0.24
N PHE A 495 -21.77 5.87 0.94
CA PHE A 495 -21.27 7.18 1.32
C PHE A 495 -21.46 7.42 2.82
N SER A 496 -20.35 7.52 3.56
CA SER A 496 -20.39 7.67 5.02
C SER A 496 -20.67 9.11 5.48
N GLY A 497 -20.58 10.08 4.57
CA GLY A 497 -20.67 11.50 4.91
C GLY A 497 -19.38 12.14 5.41
N ARG A 498 -18.28 11.38 5.56
CA ARG A 498 -16.98 11.91 6.06
C ARG A 498 -16.31 12.87 5.08
N ASP A 499 -16.28 12.51 3.80
CA ASP A 499 -15.77 13.37 2.74
C ASP A 499 -16.93 14.15 2.11
N SER A 500 -16.95 15.47 2.25
CA SER A 500 -18.05 16.27 1.71
C SER A 500 -18.07 16.34 0.18
N GLY A 501 -16.97 15.94 -0.49
CA GLY A 501 -16.70 16.21 -1.89
C GLY A 501 -16.52 17.70 -2.18
N ALA A 502 -15.95 18.03 -3.33
CA ALA A 502 -15.89 19.39 -3.84
C ALA A 502 -17.24 19.77 -4.46
N SER A 503 -17.81 20.88 -4.00
CA SER A 503 -19.07 21.45 -4.54
C SER A 503 -18.85 22.73 -5.34
N ASN A 504 -17.61 23.20 -5.39
CA ASN A 504 -17.15 24.30 -6.23
C ASN A 504 -15.66 24.07 -6.52
N VAL A 505 -15.19 24.72 -7.58
CA VAL A 505 -13.78 24.83 -7.90
C VAL A 505 -13.46 26.27 -8.27
N ASN A 506 -12.22 26.67 -8.01
CA ASN A 506 -11.69 27.98 -8.36
C ASN A 506 -10.42 27.79 -9.19
N PRO A 507 -10.54 27.51 -10.50
CA PRO A 507 -9.38 27.42 -11.38
C PRO A 507 -8.58 28.74 -11.34
N PRO A 508 -7.26 28.70 -11.57
CA PRO A 508 -6.46 29.91 -11.60
C PRO A 508 -6.95 30.91 -12.65
N SER A 509 -6.96 32.21 -12.30
CA SER A 509 -7.35 33.29 -13.22
C SER A 509 -6.41 33.44 -14.41
N ASP A 510 -5.12 33.19 -14.20
CA ASP A 510 -4.11 33.01 -15.24
C ASP A 510 -3.51 31.59 -15.13
N PRO A 511 -4.05 30.61 -15.87
CA PRO A 511 -3.58 29.23 -15.83
C PRO A 511 -2.13 29.06 -16.27
N VAL A 512 -1.63 29.90 -17.18
CA VAL A 512 -0.25 29.80 -17.70
C VAL A 512 0.72 30.28 -16.62
N TYR A 513 0.43 31.43 -16.02
CA TYR A 513 1.19 31.96 -14.90
C TYR A 513 1.22 30.96 -13.73
N ASP A 514 0.04 30.45 -13.33
CA ASP A 514 -0.05 29.51 -12.22
C ASP A 514 0.71 28.22 -12.52
N ALA A 515 0.65 27.72 -13.76
CA ALA A 515 1.42 26.54 -14.16
C ALA A 515 2.94 26.74 -14.03
N ARG A 516 3.46 27.87 -14.50
CA ARG A 516 4.89 28.19 -14.36
C ARG A 516 5.28 28.40 -12.90
N LEU A 517 4.44 29.09 -12.13
CA LEU A 517 4.72 29.37 -10.72
C LEU A 517 4.75 28.07 -9.91
N ARG A 518 3.81 27.14 -10.16
CA ARG A 518 3.83 25.79 -9.58
C ARG A 518 5.13 25.06 -9.88
N THR A 519 5.52 24.98 -11.15
CA THR A 519 6.76 24.29 -11.55
C THR A 519 7.99 24.91 -10.90
N LEU A 520 8.07 26.24 -10.85
CA LEU A 520 9.14 26.94 -10.14
C LEU A 520 9.14 26.59 -8.64
N THR A 521 7.98 26.66 -8.01
CA THR A 521 7.77 26.27 -6.61
C THR A 521 8.23 24.84 -6.34
N ASP A 522 7.83 23.87 -7.16
CA ASP A 522 8.19 22.46 -6.99
C ASP A 522 9.71 22.26 -7.09
N ILE A 523 10.36 22.90 -8.06
CA ILE A 523 11.83 22.91 -8.23
C ILE A 523 12.52 23.48 -6.98
N LEU A 524 12.08 24.65 -6.51
CA LEU A 524 12.70 25.31 -5.37
C LEU A 524 12.50 24.51 -4.07
N SER A 525 11.32 23.92 -3.87
CA SER A 525 10.97 23.09 -2.70
C SER A 525 11.85 21.84 -2.55
N THR A 526 12.40 21.41 -3.67
CA THR A 526 13.21 20.19 -3.75
C THR A 526 14.66 20.44 -3.33
N ILE A 527 15.10 21.69 -3.34
CA ILE A 527 16.47 22.07 -3.07
C ILE A 527 16.59 22.45 -1.58
N PRO A 528 17.25 21.65 -0.72
CA PRO A 528 17.25 21.87 0.73
C PRO A 528 17.74 23.26 1.15
N ALA A 529 18.74 23.81 0.44
CA ALA A 529 19.27 25.15 0.72
C ALA A 529 18.26 26.28 0.43
N LEU A 530 17.22 26.00 -0.37
CA LEU A 530 16.20 26.96 -0.78
C LEU A 530 14.85 26.73 -0.11
N GLU A 531 14.69 25.63 0.64
CA GLU A 531 13.43 25.26 1.32
C GLU A 531 12.93 26.36 2.27
N ASN A 532 13.85 27.14 2.86
CA ASN A 532 13.54 28.26 3.75
C ASN A 532 13.51 29.64 3.06
N LEU A 533 13.88 29.73 1.78
CA LEU A 533 13.92 30.98 0.99
C LEU A 533 12.65 31.17 0.14
N THR A 534 11.57 30.46 0.47
CA THR A 534 10.37 30.28 -0.35
C THR A 534 9.43 31.48 -0.43
N SER A 535 9.73 32.59 0.27
CA SER A 535 8.92 33.83 0.21
C SER A 535 8.83 34.44 -1.19
N LEU A 536 9.78 34.13 -2.09
CA LEU A 536 9.86 34.69 -3.44
C LEU A 536 8.79 34.18 -4.42
N ALA A 537 8.40 32.91 -4.32
CA ALA A 537 7.29 32.37 -5.14
C ALA A 537 5.90 32.75 -4.59
N ASN A 538 5.84 33.41 -3.43
CA ASN A 538 4.60 33.79 -2.75
C ASN A 538 4.22 35.27 -2.98
N ALA A 539 5.10 36.07 -3.59
CA ALA A 539 4.74 37.38 -4.16
C ALA A 539 4.29 37.19 -5.63
N MET A 540 3.72 38.23 -6.27
CA MET A 540 3.58 38.22 -7.73
C MET A 540 4.98 38.12 -8.34
N PHE A 541 5.41 36.88 -8.64
CA PHE A 541 6.70 36.57 -9.23
C PHE A 541 6.67 37.02 -10.70
N GLU A 542 7.62 37.87 -11.10
CA GLU A 542 7.74 38.32 -12.48
C GLU A 542 8.65 37.34 -13.24
N PHE A 543 8.12 36.63 -14.23
CA PHE A 543 8.91 35.75 -15.09
C PHE A 543 9.76 36.57 -16.09
N ASP A 544 10.79 35.96 -16.68
CA ASP A 544 11.81 36.65 -17.51
C ASP A 544 12.69 37.65 -16.74
N THR A 545 12.79 37.48 -15.42
CA THR A 545 13.61 38.33 -14.56
C THR A 545 14.78 37.56 -13.93
N THR A 546 15.71 38.32 -13.34
CA THR A 546 16.80 37.80 -12.53
C THR A 546 16.82 38.55 -11.21
N GLU A 547 16.74 37.81 -10.10
CA GLU A 547 16.68 38.36 -8.75
C GLU A 547 17.72 37.69 -7.85
N THR A 548 18.38 38.47 -6.99
CA THR A 548 19.21 37.91 -5.93
C THR A 548 18.31 37.55 -4.74
N ILE A 549 18.16 36.26 -4.51
CA ILE A 549 17.22 35.68 -3.54
C ILE A 549 17.83 35.45 -2.16
N PHE A 550 19.16 35.47 -2.08
CA PHE A 550 19.91 35.43 -0.83
C PHE A 550 21.24 36.16 -1.02
N THR A 551 21.66 36.90 0.01
CA THR A 551 22.95 37.57 0.03
C THR A 551 23.59 37.43 1.42
N SER A 552 24.82 36.95 1.43
CA SER A 552 25.76 37.02 2.56
C SER A 552 27.12 37.51 2.08
N PRO A 553 28.08 37.83 2.97
CA PRO A 553 29.45 38.15 2.56
C PRO A 553 30.14 37.04 1.74
N GLU A 554 29.76 35.78 1.95
CA GLU A 554 30.36 34.58 1.35
C GLU A 554 29.63 34.11 0.08
N LEU A 555 28.30 34.28 0.03
CA LEU A 555 27.45 33.67 -1.00
C LEU A 555 26.31 34.61 -1.39
N ASP A 556 26.08 34.75 -2.69
CA ASP A 556 24.79 35.18 -3.21
C ASP A 556 24.10 33.98 -3.88
N ILE A 557 22.79 33.84 -3.70
CA ILE A 557 21.96 32.94 -4.51
C ILE A 557 21.12 33.81 -5.42
N ILE A 558 21.20 33.57 -6.72
CA ILE A 558 20.51 34.35 -7.74
C ILE A 558 19.57 33.41 -8.49
N LEU A 559 18.30 33.75 -8.54
CA LEU A 559 17.28 33.06 -9.31
C LEU A 559 17.01 33.84 -10.60
N SER A 560 17.11 33.17 -11.73
CA SER A 560 16.72 33.72 -13.02
C SER A 560 15.69 32.81 -13.66
N THR A 561 14.64 33.38 -14.23
CA THR A 561 13.66 32.62 -15.01
C THR A 561 13.60 33.16 -16.42
N SER A 562 13.26 32.29 -17.38
CA SER A 562 12.95 32.73 -18.73
C SER A 562 11.81 31.94 -19.33
N LEU A 563 10.94 32.64 -20.06
CA LEU A 563 9.95 32.05 -20.94
C LEU A 563 10.67 31.35 -22.08
N LEU A 564 10.41 30.06 -22.20
CA LEU A 564 11.25 29.12 -22.93
C LEU A 564 11.39 29.48 -24.42
N ALA A 565 12.59 29.83 -24.87
CA ALA A 565 12.89 30.13 -26.28
C ALA A 565 13.84 29.12 -26.95
N SER A 566 14.67 28.40 -26.18
CA SER A 566 15.57 27.35 -26.67
C SER A 566 15.79 26.26 -25.63
N ILE A 567 15.65 24.99 -26.03
CA ILE A 567 16.04 23.81 -25.26
C ILE A 567 17.37 23.23 -25.80
N PRO A 568 18.18 22.58 -24.96
CA PRO A 568 19.35 21.84 -25.44
C PRO A 568 18.93 20.72 -26.40
N SER A 569 19.75 20.43 -27.42
CA SER A 569 19.61 19.19 -28.17
C SER A 569 19.90 17.98 -27.28
N GLU A 570 19.17 16.89 -27.49
CA GLU A 570 19.45 15.63 -26.80
C GLU A 570 20.89 15.19 -27.09
N GLY A 571 21.66 14.89 -26.03
CA GLY A 571 23.08 14.56 -26.13
C GLY A 571 24.04 15.75 -26.16
N SER A 572 23.56 16.99 -25.97
CA SER A 572 24.43 18.14 -25.74
C SER A 572 25.38 17.91 -24.54
N PRO A 573 26.64 18.38 -24.61
CA PRO A 573 27.57 18.30 -23.48
C PRO A 573 26.97 18.96 -22.23
N ASN A 574 27.20 18.37 -21.05
CA ASN A 574 26.71 18.88 -19.75
C ASN A 574 25.18 18.86 -19.56
N THR A 575 24.42 18.13 -20.38
CA THR A 575 22.96 18.02 -20.28
C THR A 575 22.52 16.65 -19.75
N ILE A 576 21.60 16.64 -18.77
CA ILE A 576 20.84 15.44 -18.38
C ILE A 576 19.41 15.58 -18.91
N THR A 577 18.98 14.62 -19.73
CA THR A 577 17.57 14.47 -20.11
C THR A 577 16.76 13.95 -18.92
N ILE A 578 15.58 14.51 -18.70
CA ILE A 578 14.63 14.06 -17.69
C ILE A 578 13.38 13.58 -18.40
N THR A 579 12.99 12.33 -18.14
CA THR A 579 11.83 11.70 -18.76
C THR A 579 10.98 11.03 -17.71
N ASN A 580 9.70 11.38 -17.64
CA ASN A 580 8.73 10.84 -16.68
C ASN A 580 9.23 10.86 -15.22
N GLY A 581 9.88 11.95 -14.84
CA GLY A 581 10.40 12.16 -13.50
C GLY A 581 11.68 11.43 -13.18
N LYS A 582 12.35 10.83 -14.18
CA LYS A 582 13.60 10.08 -14.01
C LYS A 582 14.75 10.77 -14.75
N PRO A 583 15.93 10.91 -14.12
CA PRO A 583 17.10 11.41 -14.82
C PRO A 583 17.62 10.33 -15.80
N GLY A 584 18.06 10.76 -16.97
CA GLY A 584 18.69 9.89 -17.97
C GLY A 584 20.12 9.46 -17.61
N ALA A 585 20.67 9.95 -16.49
CA ALA A 585 21.99 9.60 -16.00
C ALA A 585 22.00 9.46 -14.46
N TYR A 586 22.87 8.59 -13.96
CA TYR A 586 23.14 8.40 -12.53
C TYR A 586 24.43 9.11 -12.12
N ILE A 587 24.53 9.54 -10.86
CA ILE A 587 25.71 10.21 -10.32
C ILE A 587 27.00 9.39 -10.53
N THR A 588 26.94 8.06 -10.38
CA THR A 588 28.09 7.18 -10.62
C THR A 588 28.51 7.15 -12.09
N GLY A 589 27.56 7.14 -13.02
CA GLY A 589 27.86 7.22 -14.46
C GLY A 589 28.43 8.60 -14.84
N LEU A 590 27.97 9.66 -14.19
CA LEU A 590 28.48 11.02 -14.33
C LEU A 590 29.86 11.23 -13.70
N LEU A 591 30.38 10.29 -12.92
CA LEU A 591 31.71 10.37 -12.33
C LEU A 591 32.80 9.72 -13.19
N GLY A 592 32.42 8.79 -14.07
CA GLY A 592 33.36 8.00 -14.85
C GLY A 592 34.42 7.32 -13.97
N ASP A 593 35.64 7.19 -14.49
CA ASP A 593 36.80 6.58 -13.79
C ASP A 593 37.52 7.54 -12.83
N THR A 594 37.08 8.81 -12.77
CA THR A 594 37.64 9.78 -11.84
C THR A 594 37.11 9.45 -10.45
N GLN A 595 37.76 8.51 -9.76
CA GLN A 595 37.47 8.16 -8.37
C GLN A 595 37.79 9.34 -7.45
N THR A 596 36.87 10.30 -7.46
CA THR A 596 36.72 11.32 -6.45
C THR A 596 36.49 10.64 -5.11
N SER A 597 37.04 11.21 -4.04
CA SER A 597 37.00 10.69 -2.66
C SER A 597 35.62 10.83 -2.01
N LEU A 598 34.56 10.37 -2.70
CA LEU A 598 33.20 10.35 -2.19
C LEU A 598 32.93 9.09 -1.37
N THR A 599 32.32 9.27 -0.20
CA THR A 599 31.70 8.18 0.54
C THR A 599 30.39 7.76 -0.13
N ALA A 600 29.95 6.53 0.14
CA ALA A 600 28.68 6.02 -0.37
C ALA A 600 27.48 6.91 0.02
N SER A 601 27.46 7.40 1.27
CA SER A 601 26.42 8.31 1.77
C SER A 601 26.33 9.59 0.94
N GLN A 602 27.48 10.10 0.48
CA GLN A 602 27.52 11.30 -0.33
C GLN A 602 26.93 11.06 -1.73
N ILE A 603 27.31 9.95 -2.38
CA ILE A 603 26.75 9.54 -3.68
C ILE A 603 25.23 9.40 -3.58
N ASP A 604 24.73 8.78 -2.51
CA ASP A 604 23.30 8.57 -2.28
C ASP A 604 22.56 9.90 -2.12
N SER A 605 23.10 10.83 -1.33
CA SER A 605 22.50 12.16 -1.14
C SER A 605 22.36 12.94 -2.46
N TYR A 606 23.41 12.92 -3.28
CA TYR A 606 23.42 13.57 -4.59
C TYR A 606 22.44 12.93 -5.56
N GLN A 607 22.38 11.59 -5.59
CA GLN A 607 21.43 10.87 -6.42
C GLN A 607 20.00 11.18 -6.00
N ASN A 608 19.73 11.26 -4.69
CA ASN A 608 18.41 11.61 -4.17
C ASN A 608 17.99 13.04 -4.55
N LEU A 609 18.91 14.01 -4.53
CA LEU A 609 18.63 15.37 -5.00
C LEU A 609 18.31 15.40 -6.50
N LEU A 610 19.11 14.71 -7.33
CA LEU A 610 18.86 14.62 -8.78
C LEU A 610 17.53 13.93 -9.10
N ASN A 611 17.21 12.85 -8.40
CA ASN A 611 15.91 12.18 -8.53
C ASN A 611 14.79 13.15 -8.16
N SER A 612 14.88 13.83 -7.01
CA SER A 612 13.83 14.74 -6.55
C SER A 612 13.62 15.91 -7.53
N LEU A 613 14.70 16.48 -8.09
CA LEU A 613 14.60 17.54 -9.10
C LEU A 613 13.93 17.02 -10.36
N SER A 614 14.30 15.82 -10.80
CA SER A 614 13.67 15.15 -11.93
C SER A 614 12.18 14.96 -11.72
N LEU A 615 11.75 14.61 -10.51
CA LEU A 615 10.34 14.44 -10.15
C LEU A 615 9.53 15.74 -10.27
N SER A 616 10.13 16.88 -9.92
CA SER A 616 9.50 18.21 -10.04
C SER A 616 9.41 18.69 -11.49
N VAL A 617 10.43 18.36 -12.31
CA VAL A 617 10.50 18.72 -13.74
C VAL A 617 9.57 17.87 -14.60
N ARG A 618 9.39 16.59 -14.24
CA ARG A 618 8.67 15.54 -15.00
C ARG A 618 9.33 15.24 -16.35
N ASN A 619 9.32 16.18 -17.28
CA ASN A 619 9.94 16.06 -18.60
C ASN A 619 10.72 17.33 -18.90
N GLY A 620 11.98 17.19 -19.30
CA GLY A 620 12.82 18.36 -19.54
C GLY A 620 14.31 18.05 -19.54
N TYR A 621 15.10 19.07 -19.23
CA TYR A 621 16.56 19.00 -19.26
C TYR A 621 17.16 19.71 -18.05
N LEU A 622 18.30 19.22 -17.59
CA LEU A 622 19.11 19.84 -16.56
C LEU A 622 20.51 20.07 -17.12
N GLU A 623 20.96 21.32 -17.10
CA GLU A 623 22.34 21.71 -17.41
C GLU A 623 23.00 22.31 -16.17
N VAL A 624 24.30 22.08 -16.04
CA VAL A 624 25.07 22.66 -14.95
C VAL A 624 26.35 23.29 -15.47
N TYR A 625 26.62 24.52 -15.04
CA TYR A 625 27.79 25.30 -15.41
C TYR A 625 28.55 25.78 -14.18
N VAL A 626 29.87 25.83 -14.30
CA VAL A 626 30.73 26.56 -13.37
C VAL A 626 31.45 27.64 -14.17
N ASN A 627 31.22 28.89 -13.79
CA ASN A 627 31.78 30.05 -14.46
C ASN A 627 32.57 30.91 -13.44
N PRO A 628 33.90 30.75 -13.38
CA PRO A 628 34.73 31.63 -12.56
C PRO A 628 34.77 33.04 -13.16
N THR A 629 34.68 34.04 -12.29
CA THR A 629 34.81 35.46 -12.62
C THR A 629 36.00 36.06 -11.85
N ALA A 630 36.32 37.33 -12.06
CA ALA A 630 37.40 38.00 -11.32
C ALA A 630 37.12 38.08 -9.80
N GLU A 631 35.85 38.05 -9.38
CA GLU A 631 35.42 38.32 -8.00
C GLU A 631 34.68 37.16 -7.34
N SER A 632 34.30 36.13 -8.10
CA SER A 632 33.44 35.05 -7.60
C SER A 632 33.51 33.80 -8.46
N LEU A 633 33.10 32.67 -7.89
CA LEU A 633 32.82 31.44 -8.61
C LEU A 633 31.31 31.25 -8.71
N ASN A 634 30.78 31.25 -9.93
CA ASN A 634 29.35 31.05 -10.16
C ASN A 634 29.07 29.60 -10.52
N ILE A 635 28.16 28.98 -9.79
CA ILE A 635 27.69 27.61 -10.04
C ILE A 635 26.23 27.71 -10.44
N GLN A 636 25.92 27.42 -11.70
CA GLN A 636 24.61 27.61 -12.28
C GLN A 636 23.96 26.26 -12.56
N ILE A 637 22.75 26.09 -12.05
CA ILE A 637 21.88 24.96 -12.38
C ILE A 637 20.76 25.51 -13.24
N LYS A 638 20.70 25.08 -14.49
CA LYS A 638 19.70 25.52 -15.47
C LYS A 638 18.77 24.37 -15.80
N ILE A 639 17.49 24.57 -15.53
CA ILE A 639 16.44 23.56 -15.63
C ILE A 639 15.47 24.01 -16.71
N TYR A 640 15.25 23.16 -17.71
CA TYR A 640 14.32 23.40 -18.80
C TYR A 640 13.10 22.51 -18.60
N THR A 641 11.92 23.11 -18.58
CA THR A 641 10.63 22.43 -18.41
C THR A 641 9.71 22.82 -19.59
N PRO A 642 9.83 22.14 -20.76
CA PRO A 642 9.12 22.55 -21.99
C PRO A 642 7.63 22.24 -22.02
N ASP A 643 7.20 21.20 -21.31
CA ASP A 643 5.86 20.65 -21.43
C ASP A 643 5.04 20.77 -20.14
N ILE A 644 5.05 21.95 -19.50
CA ILE A 644 4.28 22.20 -18.27
C ILE A 644 2.78 22.24 -18.62
N PRO A 645 1.93 21.38 -18.03
CA PRO A 645 0.50 21.39 -18.31
C PRO A 645 -0.21 22.64 -17.75
N VAL A 646 -0.92 23.36 -18.62
CA VAL A 646 -1.70 24.57 -18.30
C VAL A 646 -3.19 24.26 -18.20
N GLY A 647 -3.71 23.49 -19.15
CA GLY A 647 -5.13 23.26 -19.38
C GLY A 647 -5.36 21.98 -20.16
N ASP A 648 -6.60 21.75 -20.57
CA ASP A 648 -6.97 20.61 -21.41
C ASP A 648 -6.17 20.66 -22.74
N ASN A 649 -5.17 19.79 -22.88
CA ASN A 649 -4.25 19.71 -24.04
C ASN A 649 -3.42 20.98 -24.32
N VAL A 650 -3.20 21.85 -23.33
CA VAL A 650 -2.37 23.06 -23.47
C VAL A 650 -1.16 22.97 -22.56
N THR A 651 0.03 23.21 -23.10
CA THR A 651 1.29 23.25 -22.35
C THR A 651 1.95 24.64 -22.42
N THR A 652 2.86 24.90 -21.49
CA THR A 652 3.78 26.04 -21.50
C THR A 652 5.18 25.59 -21.14
N GLY A 653 6.18 26.40 -21.47
CA GLY A 653 7.54 26.22 -20.99
C GLY A 653 7.93 27.17 -19.85
N LEU A 654 8.91 26.75 -19.05
CA LEU A 654 9.75 27.59 -18.18
C LEU A 654 11.21 27.11 -18.21
N THR A 655 12.15 28.05 -18.23
CA THR A 655 13.54 27.80 -17.87
C THR A 655 13.82 28.43 -16.50
N THR A 656 14.37 27.66 -15.57
CA THR A 656 14.76 28.10 -14.23
C THR A 656 16.27 27.97 -14.08
N THR A 657 16.96 29.07 -13.82
CA THR A 657 18.40 29.09 -13.55
C THR A 657 18.65 29.51 -12.11
N ILE A 658 19.33 28.67 -11.35
CA ILE A 658 19.73 28.94 -9.96
C ILE A 658 21.24 29.09 -9.96
N THR A 659 21.73 30.27 -9.63
CA THR A 659 23.17 30.58 -9.56
C THR A 659 23.59 30.74 -8.11
N PHE A 660 24.51 29.89 -7.66
CA PHE A 660 25.24 30.06 -6.42
C PHE A 660 26.52 30.84 -6.74
N LYS A 661 26.55 32.12 -6.40
CA LYS A 661 27.69 33.02 -6.59
C LYS A 661 28.52 33.05 -5.32
N ILE A 662 29.57 32.25 -5.29
CA ILE A 662 30.48 32.13 -4.15
C ILE A 662 31.52 33.24 -4.25
N LYS A 663 31.56 34.15 -3.28
CA LYS A 663 32.44 35.34 -3.26
C LYS A 663 33.73 35.09 -2.49
N THR A 664 33.61 34.50 -1.31
CA THR A 664 34.75 34.20 -0.44
C THR A 664 34.60 32.83 0.19
N TYR A 665 35.73 32.24 0.56
CA TYR A 665 35.83 31.04 1.38
C TYR A 665 36.67 31.38 2.61
N LYS A 666 36.09 31.29 3.81
CA LYS A 666 36.70 31.74 5.08
C LYS A 666 37.26 33.17 5.03
N GLY A 667 36.57 34.08 4.33
CA GLY A 667 37.02 35.47 4.17
C GLY A 667 38.16 35.66 3.16
N VAL A 668 38.64 34.61 2.51
CA VAL A 668 39.59 34.68 1.39
C VAL A 668 38.80 34.64 0.08
N PRO A 669 39.04 35.55 -0.90
CA PRO A 669 38.41 35.47 -2.21
C PRO A 669 38.62 34.10 -2.86
N VAL A 670 37.56 33.52 -3.43
CA VAL A 670 37.67 32.20 -4.10
C VAL A 670 38.52 32.22 -5.38
N THR A 671 38.97 33.42 -5.78
CA THR A 671 39.88 33.67 -6.90
C THR A 671 41.34 33.83 -6.46
N SER A 672 41.63 33.78 -5.15
CA SER A 672 43.00 33.82 -4.61
C SER A 672 43.83 32.58 -5.02
N PRO A 673 45.17 32.69 -5.10
CA PRO A 673 46.07 31.56 -5.33
C PRO A 673 45.84 30.40 -4.33
N GLU A 674 46.01 29.16 -4.79
CA GLU A 674 45.80 27.93 -3.99
C GLU A 674 46.53 27.97 -2.63
N SER A 675 47.71 28.56 -2.56
CA SER A 675 48.50 28.74 -1.34
C SER A 675 47.83 29.60 -0.25
N GLU A 676 46.87 30.46 -0.62
CA GLU A 676 46.13 31.35 0.28
C GLU A 676 44.79 30.74 0.72
N LEU A 677 44.30 29.74 -0.01
CA LEU A 677 43.12 28.96 0.34
C LEU A 677 43.55 27.85 1.31
N ALA A 678 43.63 28.17 2.61
CA ALA A 678 44.04 27.21 3.62
C ALA A 678 43.16 25.94 3.60
N LEU A 679 43.76 24.81 3.17
CA LEU A 679 43.22 23.44 3.11
C LEU A 679 42.98 22.81 4.50
N ASP A 680 42.87 23.60 5.55
CA ASP A 680 42.66 23.13 6.93
C ASP A 680 41.19 23.33 7.31
N TRP A 681 40.35 22.35 6.97
CA TRP A 681 38.88 22.44 6.96
C TRP A 681 38.28 22.29 8.39
N PRO A 682 37.68 23.34 9.01
CA PRO A 682 37.08 23.26 10.33
C PRO A 682 35.63 22.77 10.25
N SER A 683 35.16 22.16 11.34
CA SER A 683 33.76 21.80 11.62
C SER A 683 32.90 23.05 11.80
N TYR A 684 31.99 23.41 10.89
CA TYR A 684 30.89 24.34 11.18
C TYR A 684 29.68 24.28 10.21
N ASP A 685 28.49 24.12 10.81
CA ASP A 685 27.07 24.32 10.42
C ASP A 685 26.44 23.80 9.10
N GLN A 686 25.21 23.31 9.27
CA GLN A 686 24.61 22.15 8.57
C GLN A 686 23.77 22.42 7.29
N TYR A 687 23.81 23.60 6.66
CA TYR A 687 22.67 24.00 5.80
C TYR A 687 22.92 24.30 4.30
N LEU A 688 24.11 24.10 3.71
CA LEU A 688 24.37 24.70 2.37
C LEU A 688 25.09 23.88 1.27
N PHE A 689 25.34 22.58 1.42
CA PHE A 689 26.31 21.90 0.52
C PHE A 689 25.85 20.82 -0.49
N PRO A 690 24.64 20.22 -0.46
CA PRO A 690 24.34 19.10 -1.37
C PRO A 690 24.17 19.49 -2.85
N VAL A 691 23.78 20.73 -3.14
CA VAL A 691 23.42 21.20 -4.50
C VAL A 691 24.66 21.49 -5.34
N VAL A 692 25.65 22.10 -4.70
CA VAL A 692 26.91 22.49 -5.31
C VAL A 692 27.77 21.25 -5.63
N GLY A 693 27.62 20.17 -4.87
CA GLY A 693 28.25 18.88 -5.16
C GLY A 693 27.73 18.22 -6.43
N VAL A 694 26.40 18.13 -6.62
CA VAL A 694 25.81 17.59 -7.87
C VAL A 694 26.33 18.35 -9.09
N ALA A 695 26.40 19.67 -8.98
CA ALA A 695 26.90 20.55 -10.03
C ALA A 695 28.36 20.25 -10.41
N ALA A 696 29.24 20.08 -9.41
CA ALA A 696 30.65 19.77 -9.61
C ALA A 696 30.84 18.38 -10.27
N LEU A 697 30.07 17.38 -9.86
CA LEU A 697 30.13 16.01 -10.40
C LEU A 697 29.72 15.95 -11.87
N LEU A 698 28.66 16.68 -12.22
CA LEU A 698 28.15 16.79 -13.59
C LEU A 698 29.16 17.38 -14.57
N LEU A 699 29.98 18.32 -14.10
CA LEU A 699 31.06 18.89 -14.90
C LEU A 699 32.21 17.89 -15.07
N ILE A 700 32.63 17.21 -14.00
CA ILE A 700 33.74 16.26 -14.05
C ILE A 700 33.49 15.14 -15.07
N GLY A 701 32.29 14.55 -15.11
CA GLY A 701 31.96 13.48 -16.06
C GLY A 701 31.89 13.89 -17.52
N ASN A 702 31.52 15.14 -17.78
CA ASN A 702 31.34 15.67 -19.13
C ASN A 702 32.60 16.35 -19.70
N MET A 703 33.65 16.53 -18.89
CA MET A 703 34.95 17.07 -19.32
C MET A 703 35.83 16.04 -20.06
N GLY A 704 35.24 15.00 -20.65
CA GLY A 704 35.93 13.99 -21.45
C GLY A 704 36.77 14.59 -22.59
N SER A 705 38.08 14.42 -22.49
CA SER A 705 39.14 14.58 -23.51
C SER A 705 39.40 15.94 -24.18
N ASP A 706 38.54 16.94 -24.08
CA ASP A 706 38.72 18.20 -24.82
C ASP A 706 38.62 19.42 -23.92
N LEU A 707 39.75 19.93 -23.40
CA LEU A 707 39.93 21.31 -22.94
C LEU A 707 41.43 21.55 -22.61
N THR A 708 42.15 22.06 -23.59
CA THR A 708 43.60 22.36 -23.55
C THR A 708 43.97 23.62 -22.75
N ASN A 709 43.04 24.24 -22.01
CA ASN A 709 43.30 25.44 -21.20
C ASN A 709 43.34 25.12 -19.68
N ASN A 710 44.57 24.91 -19.21
CA ASN A 710 44.99 24.37 -17.91
C ASN A 710 44.59 25.15 -16.62
N LYS A 711 43.88 26.27 -16.68
CA LYS A 711 43.53 27.07 -15.48
C LYS A 711 42.10 26.85 -14.98
N GLY A 712 41.11 26.91 -15.87
CA GLY A 712 39.70 26.69 -15.49
C GLY A 712 39.44 25.25 -15.04
N VAL A 713 40.05 24.29 -15.73
CA VAL A 713 39.97 22.86 -15.38
C VAL A 713 40.56 22.58 -14.01
N LYS A 714 41.78 23.06 -13.73
CA LYS A 714 42.44 22.84 -12.43
C LYS A 714 41.71 23.51 -11.26
N VAL A 715 41.17 24.72 -11.48
CA VAL A 715 40.36 25.41 -10.48
C VAL A 715 39.04 24.67 -10.25
N ALA A 716 38.37 24.18 -11.31
CA ALA A 716 37.16 23.37 -11.18
C ALA A 716 37.42 22.02 -10.51
N THR A 717 38.54 21.35 -10.81
CA THR A 717 38.94 20.08 -10.14
C THR A 717 39.32 20.32 -8.68
N ALA A 718 40.03 21.42 -8.36
CA ALA A 718 40.39 21.80 -6.99
C ALA A 718 39.16 22.23 -6.17
N LEU A 719 38.23 22.96 -6.76
CA LEU A 719 36.95 23.32 -6.13
C LEU A 719 36.02 22.13 -5.99
N SER A 720 36.02 21.21 -6.97
CA SER A 720 35.33 19.93 -6.83
C SER A 720 35.92 19.16 -5.67
N ALA A 721 37.24 18.99 -5.59
CA ALA A 721 37.92 18.35 -4.46
C ALA A 721 37.62 19.04 -3.11
N MET A 722 37.51 20.37 -3.09
CA MET A 722 37.11 21.16 -1.93
C MET A 722 35.63 20.93 -1.53
N LEU A 723 34.70 20.90 -2.49
CA LEU A 723 33.28 20.62 -2.24
C LEU A 723 33.04 19.15 -1.82
N LEU A 724 33.81 18.23 -2.41
CA LEU A 724 33.88 16.82 -2.07
C LEU A 724 34.40 16.61 -0.64
N ALA A 725 35.45 17.34 -0.24
CA ALA A 725 36.06 17.27 1.09
C ALA A 725 35.20 17.92 2.18
N ILE A 726 34.57 19.07 1.89
CA ILE A 726 33.62 19.72 2.80
C ILE A 726 32.48 18.76 3.13
N PHE A 727 31.92 18.06 2.14
CA PHE A 727 30.80 17.16 2.36
C PHE A 727 31.20 15.83 3.04
N ALA A 728 32.44 15.34 2.84
CA ALA A 728 32.91 14.08 3.44
C ALA A 728 33.05 14.17 4.97
N TYR A 729 33.15 15.40 5.48
CA TYR A 729 33.29 15.73 6.88
C TYR A 729 31.94 15.77 7.65
N TYR A 730 30.78 15.87 6.97
CA TYR A 730 29.47 16.05 7.62
C TYR A 730 28.57 14.80 7.64
N THR A 731 29.02 13.66 7.12
CA THR A 731 28.23 12.41 7.10
C THR A 731 28.91 11.22 7.79
N SER A 732 29.86 11.48 8.69
CA SER A 732 30.39 10.48 9.65
C SER A 732 29.56 10.44 10.93
#